data_AF-A0A2T3KBN1-F1
#
_entry.id   AF-A0A2T3KBN1-F1
#
_cell.length_a   1.000
_cell.length_b   1.000
_cell.length_c   1.000
_cell.angle_alpha   90.00
_cell.angle_beta   90.00
_cell.angle_gamma   90.00
#
_symmetry.space_group_name_H-M   'P 1'
#
loop_
_entity.id
_entity.type
_entity.pdbx_description
1 polymer ?
#
loop_
_entity_poly.entity_id
_entity_poly.type
_entity_poly.pdbx_seq_one_letter_code
_entity_poly.pdbx_strand_id
1 'polypeptide(L)'
;MKVKLLSVLIGGSLFSSGVFATESSLTEIATKTFETLNNMQSLASQPSNVIERDGKRYLQYQGKEYWLNHENSPKFPLNDANGVYSAAFPFVGPEWEYVAYNGGFYLLHRQFGVMNSDDSGCFVEYLPAARGSQHDDGSYIWESELVQRTVTSDCGDLAMPIISGFKAASISDTGVELVWDDIVQGNNYKIELTAHTPGESSITYNYTADSSGFYIAALEPSTQYEVKLVECNQLGCDEKTFSFNTLSSRLSYNDSRKAANHLVGNLSANIALAQTHTSVAPYGNDELKHPNLVMNRESLLLVTPKTRNVNQLWVDVEVDGVSMGRFLMHPPSALPDTDQRDNGKSKVMFSHYAWSLPLSWEWMKPGLSLRFSDNRGREGELTQDLLVFGGAPELVIQNIDIGMLVEPRNQYDMINNMEQLATDYFQKIPVSKMVVADYTPLHLRKITMPNGKVYTKASEYETPGWHGGDMRESIGKNLVSIGINNANFGITDTAGSNSHWARPFSHITAHNNRGRYLAKDKDGIVTSKVVNHGGSGGGGIVTLTDSRGNEWSHELGHNYGRGHHPKNASIHDMESGWGWDARYKRFIGNIHWSDAAITMTNDNSGESVPPFANEFRFMREAMGGGEFALTGLISHYTLEHPMATRVTQDWFNRSNNLDANSSTGFVQWDQASQRYIESETVLATPTQQGVPVITVLGIYDPVEANPSQIYPLTYSNYGNLFDLPAPSTVAPQREGWVSVANMSDTERNDTEWQTIKIDNQWLPLCQFNYTNTNGVTANFVGFENTETATCQVSSDMYWSVNNQREVPVSSINGYQLLASKGEKVGNVTYIPTIELGEKTLCTLDKAGTSHDGAGFIENNRCMQIADVKHTNGANWAYASHQGGIKQYSFASQKQCKLVVEAENGEISNIALSGYRHNSNESNKLHINLPADNHPARITIECASTIGTESVLDTVMTPRNPAVADLKGPVIIGQEYGYKVLESAIPAGWFAHTDGFDPSTLSTRDRSSLATLSVGSERPNVCRFQLAINGVEQTVHGYVEDFGNGDFQCTGGSEITVTDSQGEQPLLSAVNQFEWMSLNNPQQVGQRVKAVAGSDANLCSVTRGGFYGAGFINAGGQCTQVAGIKWSNGNHWTFSSGHGQYSYR
;
A
#
# COMPACT_ATOMS: atom_id res chain seq x y z
N MET A 1 -64.94 -24.85 45.15
CA MET A 1 -64.93 -25.81 46.27
C MET A 1 -63.48 -26.09 46.65
N LYS A 2 -63.24 -26.31 47.95
CA LYS A 2 -61.92 -26.34 48.61
C LYS A 2 -61.20 -27.70 48.50
N VAL A 3 -59.88 -27.63 48.74
CA VAL A 3 -58.93 -28.59 49.39
C VAL A 3 -57.92 -29.35 48.50
N LYS A 4 -56.67 -29.26 48.96
CA LYS A 4 -55.35 -29.83 48.55
C LYS A 4 -55.24 -31.37 48.72
N LEU A 5 -54.26 -32.06 48.08
CA LEU A 5 -52.91 -32.42 48.59
C LEU A 5 -52.20 -33.53 47.75
N LEU A 6 -50.86 -33.50 47.78
CA LEU A 6 -49.81 -34.41 47.28
C LEU A 6 -50.08 -35.94 47.30
N SER A 7 -49.49 -36.70 46.36
CA SER A 7 -48.42 -37.71 46.63
C SER A 7 -47.73 -38.26 45.36
N VAL A 8 -46.44 -38.56 45.53
CA VAL A 8 -45.44 -39.18 44.65
C VAL A 8 -45.77 -40.64 44.31
N LEU A 9 -45.40 -41.12 43.11
CA LEU A 9 -44.94 -42.50 42.93
C LEU A 9 -44.12 -42.69 41.64
N ILE A 10 -42.92 -43.19 41.86
CA ILE A 10 -41.89 -43.64 40.92
C ILE A 10 -42.37 -44.95 40.26
N GLY A 11 -42.16 -45.07 38.94
CA GLY A 11 -42.46 -46.29 38.18
C GLY A 11 -41.56 -46.40 36.94
N GLY A 12 -40.29 -46.75 37.15
CA GLY A 12 -39.40 -47.17 36.08
C GLY A 12 -39.74 -48.58 35.64
N SER A 13 -40.07 -48.74 34.35
CA SER A 13 -40.28 -50.03 33.71
C SER A 13 -39.04 -50.41 32.89
N LEU A 14 -38.57 -51.63 33.13
CA LEU A 14 -37.51 -52.33 32.42
C LEU A 14 -37.88 -52.54 30.95
N PHE A 15 -36.96 -52.22 30.04
CA PHE A 15 -36.77 -53.00 28.82
C PHE A 15 -35.28 -53.25 28.59
N SER A 16 -34.97 -54.53 28.43
CA SER A 16 -33.67 -55.13 28.20
C SER A 16 -33.20 -54.84 26.78
N SER A 17 -32.00 -54.26 26.66
CA SER A 17 -31.19 -54.27 25.45
C SER A 17 -29.93 -55.09 25.74
N GLY A 18 -29.57 -55.98 24.81
CA GLY A 18 -28.32 -56.72 24.87
C GLY A 18 -27.16 -55.72 24.87
N VAL A 19 -26.42 -55.68 25.97
CA VAL A 19 -25.24 -54.83 26.14
C VAL A 19 -24.12 -55.47 25.33
N PHE A 20 -23.82 -54.93 24.15
CA PHE A 20 -22.44 -54.97 23.67
C PHE A 20 -21.63 -54.18 24.70
N ALA A 21 -20.67 -54.82 25.37
CA ALA A 21 -19.80 -54.16 26.32
C ALA A 21 -19.04 -53.05 25.59
N THR A 22 -19.44 -51.81 25.85
CA THR A 22 -18.61 -50.63 25.59
C THR A 22 -17.40 -50.74 26.52
N GLU A 23 -16.17 -50.70 26.00
CA GLU A 23 -14.97 -50.57 26.84
C GLU A 23 -15.14 -49.35 27.75
N SER A 24 -15.36 -49.57 29.05
CA SER A 24 -15.46 -48.48 30.03
C SER A 24 -14.06 -47.97 30.38
N SER A 25 -13.94 -46.66 30.60
CA SER A 25 -12.68 -46.06 31.03
C SER A 25 -12.27 -46.52 32.44
N LEU A 26 -11.00 -46.33 32.82
CA LEU A 26 -10.50 -46.67 34.16
C LEU A 26 -11.34 -46.02 35.28
N THR A 27 -11.68 -44.75 35.12
CA THR A 27 -12.50 -43.99 36.08
C THR A 27 -13.96 -44.44 36.13
N GLU A 28 -14.56 -44.82 34.99
CA GLU A 28 -15.90 -45.42 34.97
C GLU A 28 -15.92 -46.80 35.64
N ILE A 29 -14.93 -47.64 35.35
CA ILE A 29 -14.75 -48.95 35.98
C ILE A 29 -14.56 -48.79 37.49
N ALA A 30 -13.73 -47.82 37.92
CA ALA A 30 -13.54 -47.51 39.32
C ALA A 30 -14.85 -47.11 40.00
N THR A 31 -15.60 -46.19 39.40
CA THR A 31 -16.86 -45.67 39.95
C THR A 31 -17.88 -46.80 40.15
N LYS A 32 -18.12 -47.60 39.11
CA LYS A 32 -19.05 -48.75 39.19
C LYS A 32 -18.58 -49.78 40.24
N THR A 33 -17.27 -49.99 40.34
CA THR A 33 -16.67 -50.89 41.35
C THR A 33 -16.93 -50.39 42.76
N PHE A 34 -16.66 -49.12 43.05
CA PHE A 34 -16.87 -48.53 44.36
C PHE A 34 -18.36 -48.42 44.73
N GLU A 35 -19.23 -48.06 43.80
CA GLU A 35 -20.69 -48.06 44.02
C GLU A 35 -21.20 -49.45 44.39
N THR A 36 -20.70 -50.49 43.72
CA THR A 36 -21.04 -51.88 44.03
C THR A 36 -20.55 -52.27 45.42
N LEU A 37 -19.29 -51.95 45.76
CA LEU A 37 -18.71 -52.22 47.08
C LEU A 37 -19.47 -51.50 48.20
N ASN A 38 -19.84 -50.24 47.98
CA ASN A 38 -20.57 -49.42 48.94
C ASN A 38 -22.01 -49.93 49.12
N ASN A 39 -22.65 -50.38 48.04
CA ASN A 39 -23.94 -51.06 48.10
C ASN A 39 -23.85 -52.36 48.92
N MET A 40 -22.83 -53.19 48.67
CA MET A 40 -22.58 -54.41 49.44
C MET A 40 -22.37 -54.09 50.94
N GLN A 41 -21.57 -53.08 51.27
CA GLN A 41 -21.35 -52.65 52.66
C GLN A 41 -22.62 -52.12 53.33
N SER A 42 -23.45 -51.37 52.59
CA SER A 42 -24.75 -50.89 53.05
C SER A 42 -25.72 -52.04 53.34
N LEU A 43 -25.80 -53.02 52.44
CA LEU A 43 -26.58 -54.24 52.64
C LEU A 43 -26.10 -55.02 53.87
N ALA A 44 -24.78 -55.12 54.05
CA ALA A 44 -24.15 -55.78 55.18
C ALA A 44 -24.33 -55.06 56.53
N SER A 45 -24.79 -53.81 56.52
CA SER A 45 -25.15 -53.07 57.74
C SER A 45 -26.52 -53.47 58.30
N GLN A 46 -27.33 -54.18 57.51
CA GLN A 46 -28.58 -54.77 57.96
C GLN A 46 -28.34 -56.22 58.45
N PRO A 47 -28.59 -56.53 59.73
CA PRO A 47 -28.32 -57.87 60.27
C PRO A 47 -29.03 -59.01 59.53
N SER A 48 -30.18 -58.75 58.90
CA SER A 48 -30.95 -59.73 58.11
C SER A 48 -30.22 -60.21 56.85
N ASN A 49 -29.24 -59.45 56.36
CA ASN A 49 -28.49 -59.76 55.15
C ASN A 49 -27.12 -60.40 55.45
N VAL A 50 -26.80 -60.58 56.74
CA VAL A 50 -25.50 -61.09 57.20
C VAL A 50 -25.66 -62.42 57.90
N ILE A 51 -24.85 -63.40 57.49
CA ILE A 51 -24.79 -64.73 58.08
C ILE A 51 -23.53 -64.83 58.93
N GLU A 52 -23.66 -65.21 60.19
CA GLU A 52 -22.53 -65.49 61.07
C GLU A 52 -22.21 -66.98 61.11
N ARG A 53 -20.95 -67.33 60.84
CA ARG A 53 -20.42 -68.70 60.93
C ARG A 53 -18.97 -68.66 61.39
N ASP A 54 -18.63 -69.47 62.38
CA ASP A 54 -17.27 -69.64 62.92
C ASP A 54 -16.60 -68.31 63.33
N GLY A 55 -17.36 -67.41 63.96
CA GLY A 55 -16.87 -66.09 64.40
C GLY A 55 -16.61 -65.09 63.26
N LYS A 56 -17.02 -65.41 62.03
CA LYS A 56 -16.93 -64.53 60.86
C LYS A 56 -18.32 -64.18 60.33
N ARG A 57 -18.44 -62.97 59.79
CA ARG A 57 -19.67 -62.43 59.20
C ARG A 57 -19.58 -62.50 57.68
N TYR A 58 -20.64 -62.93 57.00
CA TYR A 58 -20.69 -63.04 55.55
C TYR A 58 -21.92 -62.34 54.98
N LEU A 59 -21.76 -61.60 53.88
CA LEU A 59 -22.87 -61.06 53.10
C LEU A 59 -23.21 -62.03 51.96
N GLN A 60 -24.49 -62.39 51.81
CA GLN A 60 -24.97 -63.03 50.59
C GLN A 60 -25.32 -61.97 49.54
N TYR A 61 -24.60 -61.99 48.41
CA TYR A 61 -24.81 -61.04 47.32
C TYR A 61 -24.65 -61.76 45.98
N GLN A 62 -25.64 -61.61 45.08
CA GLN A 62 -25.64 -62.22 43.73
C GLN A 62 -25.29 -63.72 43.72
N GLY A 63 -25.80 -64.49 44.70
CA GLY A 63 -25.56 -65.94 44.79
C GLY A 63 -24.17 -66.35 45.28
N LYS A 64 -23.36 -65.43 45.82
CA LYS A 64 -22.05 -65.69 46.45
C LYS A 64 -22.02 -65.17 47.89
N GLU A 65 -21.11 -65.72 48.70
CA GLU A 65 -20.88 -65.31 50.09
C GLU A 65 -19.56 -64.53 50.18
N TYR A 66 -19.61 -63.30 50.70
CA TYR A 66 -18.44 -62.41 50.85
C TYR A 66 -18.12 -62.24 52.33
N TRP A 67 -16.91 -62.59 52.74
CA TRP A 67 -16.46 -62.42 54.13
C TRP A 67 -16.35 -60.94 54.47
N LEU A 68 -17.04 -60.46 55.50
CA LEU A 68 -17.02 -59.07 55.90
C LEU A 68 -15.87 -58.77 56.87
N ASN A 69 -15.26 -57.60 56.73
CA ASN A 69 -14.37 -57.05 57.74
C ASN A 69 -15.15 -56.50 58.96
N HIS A 70 -14.43 -55.84 59.88
CA HIS A 70 -15.02 -55.27 61.09
C HIS A 70 -15.91 -54.03 60.83
N GLU A 71 -15.86 -53.45 59.63
CA GLU A 71 -16.65 -52.30 59.19
C GLU A 71 -17.73 -52.69 58.14
N ASN A 72 -18.07 -53.98 58.03
CA ASN A 72 -19.02 -54.52 57.04
C ASN A 72 -18.59 -54.41 55.56
N SER A 73 -17.34 -54.11 55.27
CA SER A 73 -16.78 -54.12 53.91
C SER A 73 -16.48 -55.55 53.45
N PRO A 74 -16.85 -55.94 52.20
CA PRO A 74 -16.63 -57.29 51.68
C PRO A 74 -15.17 -57.59 51.36
N LYS A 75 -14.68 -58.76 51.75
CA LYS A 75 -13.36 -59.29 51.38
C LYS A 75 -13.47 -60.24 50.20
N PHE A 76 -12.46 -60.20 49.34
CA PHE A 76 -12.37 -61.00 48.13
C PHE A 76 -11.29 -62.10 48.23
N PRO A 77 -11.51 -63.25 47.58
CA PRO A 77 -10.57 -64.39 47.59
C PRO A 77 -9.35 -64.15 46.70
N LEU A 78 -8.30 -64.98 46.82
CA LEU A 78 -7.03 -64.81 46.08
C LEU A 78 -7.14 -64.95 44.54
N ASN A 79 -8.23 -65.49 44.01
CA ASN A 79 -8.49 -65.59 42.57
C ASN A 79 -9.99 -65.71 42.28
N ASP A 80 -10.37 -65.53 41.02
CA ASP A 80 -11.76 -65.63 40.58
C ASP A 80 -12.19 -67.02 40.08
N ALA A 81 -11.52 -68.11 40.50
CA ALA A 81 -11.81 -69.45 39.96
C ALA A 81 -13.26 -69.92 40.21
N ASN A 82 -13.96 -69.32 41.17
CA ASN A 82 -15.35 -69.61 41.51
C ASN A 82 -16.33 -68.49 41.11
N GLY A 83 -15.92 -67.49 40.31
CA GLY A 83 -16.76 -66.39 39.84
C GLY A 83 -17.27 -65.48 40.97
N VAL A 84 -16.44 -65.20 41.97
CA VAL A 84 -16.75 -64.30 43.09
C VAL A 84 -16.57 -62.84 42.68
N TYR A 85 -15.53 -62.51 41.91
CA TYR A 85 -15.34 -61.18 41.34
C TYR A 85 -16.36 -60.91 40.23
N SER A 86 -16.51 -61.83 39.27
CA SER A 86 -17.46 -61.67 38.16
C SER A 86 -18.93 -61.56 38.61
N ALA A 87 -19.30 -62.17 39.74
CA ALA A 87 -20.64 -62.04 40.32
C ALA A 87 -20.85 -60.69 41.03
N ALA A 88 -19.83 -60.16 41.70
CA ALA A 88 -19.89 -58.83 42.30
C ALA A 88 -19.89 -57.74 41.22
N PHE A 89 -19.01 -57.86 40.22
CA PHE A 89 -18.72 -56.82 39.24
C PHE A 89 -18.99 -57.31 37.80
N PRO A 90 -20.26 -57.58 37.43
CA PRO A 90 -20.59 -58.16 36.12
C PRO A 90 -20.31 -57.22 34.92
N PHE A 91 -19.94 -55.97 35.18
CA PHE A 91 -19.59 -54.95 34.19
C PHE A 91 -18.10 -54.90 33.86
N VAL A 92 -17.25 -55.65 34.57
CA VAL A 92 -15.81 -55.71 34.28
C VAL A 92 -15.56 -56.73 33.19
N GLY A 93 -15.07 -56.26 32.04
CA GLY A 93 -14.83 -57.09 30.86
C GLY A 93 -13.48 -57.83 30.87
N PRO A 94 -13.25 -58.71 29.87
CA PRO A 94 -12.03 -59.52 29.76
C PRO A 94 -10.74 -58.70 29.58
N GLU A 95 -10.84 -57.44 29.20
CA GLU A 95 -9.76 -56.47 29.05
C GLU A 95 -9.16 -55.99 30.39
N TRP A 96 -9.81 -56.31 31.51
CA TRP A 96 -9.35 -56.02 32.87
C TRP A 96 -8.87 -57.28 33.59
N GLU A 97 -8.03 -57.08 34.61
CA GLU A 97 -7.48 -58.13 35.46
C GLU A 97 -7.49 -57.74 36.94
N TYR A 98 -7.99 -58.65 37.77
CA TYR A 98 -7.94 -58.52 39.23
C TYR A 98 -6.64 -59.09 39.78
N VAL A 99 -5.92 -58.29 40.57
CA VAL A 99 -4.76 -58.71 41.35
C VAL A 99 -5.13 -58.66 42.83
N ALA A 100 -5.34 -59.83 43.44
CA ALA A 100 -5.77 -59.92 44.83
C ALA A 100 -4.67 -59.45 45.81
N TYR A 101 -5.05 -58.64 46.80
CA TYR A 101 -4.11 -58.14 47.81
C TYR A 101 -4.82 -57.86 49.15
N ASN A 102 -4.30 -58.42 50.26
CA ASN A 102 -4.77 -58.19 51.63
C ASN A 102 -6.29 -58.29 51.86
N GLY A 103 -6.96 -59.21 51.16
CA GLY A 103 -8.42 -59.40 51.23
C GLY A 103 -9.23 -58.39 50.41
N GLY A 104 -8.57 -57.45 49.74
CA GLY A 104 -9.10 -56.64 48.66
C GLY A 104 -8.47 -57.01 47.33
N PHE A 105 -8.37 -56.05 46.41
CA PHE A 105 -7.79 -56.24 45.08
C PHE A 105 -7.38 -54.92 44.43
N TYR A 106 -6.48 -55.05 43.46
CA TYR A 106 -6.26 -54.07 42.42
C TYR A 106 -6.95 -54.52 41.14
N LEU A 107 -7.51 -53.59 40.39
CA LEU A 107 -8.11 -53.85 39.09
C LEU A 107 -7.32 -53.05 38.04
N LEU A 108 -6.66 -53.77 37.13
CA LEU A 108 -5.75 -53.22 36.14
C LEU A 108 -6.27 -53.51 34.74
N HIS A 109 -6.06 -52.59 33.80
CA HIS A 109 -6.31 -52.86 32.39
C HIS A 109 -5.14 -53.64 31.80
N ARG A 110 -5.40 -54.63 30.93
CA ARG A 110 -4.35 -55.50 30.38
C ARG A 110 -3.34 -54.80 29.48
N GLN A 111 -3.69 -53.67 28.89
CA GLN A 111 -2.81 -52.95 27.95
C GLN A 111 -1.98 -51.85 28.60
N PHE A 112 -2.54 -51.11 29.55
CA PHE A 112 -1.94 -49.91 30.14
C PHE A 112 -1.85 -49.95 31.66
N GLY A 113 -2.37 -50.99 32.31
CA GLY A 113 -2.33 -51.15 33.76
C GLY A 113 -0.93 -51.53 34.23
N VAL A 114 -0.35 -50.70 35.11
CA VAL A 114 0.96 -50.91 35.73
C VAL A 114 0.83 -50.64 37.22
N MET A 115 1.60 -51.34 38.04
CA MET A 115 1.69 -51.10 39.48
C MET A 115 3.17 -51.11 39.87
N ASN A 116 3.65 -49.96 40.34
CA ASN A 116 5.03 -49.76 40.73
C ASN A 116 5.22 -49.95 42.23
N SER A 117 6.48 -50.10 42.66
CA SER A 117 6.82 -50.33 44.08
C SER A 117 6.65 -49.10 44.97
N ASP A 118 6.43 -47.92 44.39
CA ASP A 118 6.27 -46.63 45.08
C ASP A 118 4.80 -46.17 45.14
N ASP A 119 3.86 -47.10 44.98
CA ASP A 119 2.41 -46.87 44.90
C ASP A 119 1.96 -46.00 43.70
N SER A 120 2.85 -45.71 42.75
CA SER A 120 2.48 -45.16 41.44
C SER A 120 1.98 -46.25 40.49
N GLY A 121 1.22 -45.86 39.47
CA GLY A 121 0.70 -46.80 38.47
C GLY A 121 -0.61 -46.37 37.82
N CYS A 122 -1.32 -47.36 37.27
CA CYS A 122 -2.59 -47.22 36.58
C CYS A 122 -3.55 -48.34 36.97
N PHE A 123 -4.33 -48.12 38.03
CA PHE A 123 -5.21 -49.15 38.58
C PHE A 123 -6.31 -48.57 39.49
N VAL A 124 -7.35 -49.39 39.71
CA VAL A 124 -8.33 -49.17 40.78
C VAL A 124 -7.91 -50.00 41.98
N GLU A 125 -7.81 -49.38 43.16
CA GLU A 125 -7.45 -50.06 44.41
C GLU A 125 -8.63 -50.13 45.36
N TYR A 126 -8.90 -51.34 45.83
CA TYR A 126 -9.80 -51.61 46.93
C TYR A 126 -9.09 -52.43 48.01
N LEU A 127 -8.95 -51.88 49.22
CA LEU A 127 -8.48 -52.62 50.40
C LEU A 127 -9.46 -52.45 51.55
N PRO A 128 -10.14 -53.51 52.01
CA PRO A 128 -11.07 -53.42 53.13
C PRO A 128 -10.29 -53.12 54.43
N ALA A 129 -10.86 -52.28 55.30
CA ALA A 129 -10.26 -51.97 56.58
C ALA A 129 -9.90 -53.24 57.36
N ALA A 130 -8.74 -53.25 58.01
CA ALA A 130 -8.24 -54.39 58.73
C ALA A 130 -7.59 -53.94 60.03
N ARG A 131 -7.62 -54.81 61.03
CA ARG A 131 -7.02 -54.54 62.33
C ARG A 131 -6.43 -55.82 62.90
N GLY A 132 -5.33 -55.66 63.64
CA GLY A 132 -4.65 -56.74 64.34
C GLY A 132 -5.43 -57.26 65.54
N SER A 133 -4.77 -58.02 66.41
CA SER A 133 -5.37 -58.39 67.70
C SER A 133 -5.54 -57.15 68.59
N GLN A 134 -6.58 -57.15 69.42
CA GLN A 134 -6.87 -56.07 70.36
C GLN A 134 -6.01 -56.24 71.63
N HIS A 135 -5.39 -55.16 72.08
CA HIS A 135 -4.70 -55.05 73.36
C HIS A 135 -5.73 -55.00 74.51
N ASP A 136 -5.26 -55.28 75.73
CA ASP A 136 -6.09 -55.23 76.95
C ASP A 136 -6.71 -53.84 77.22
N ASP A 137 -6.12 -52.78 76.66
CA ASP A 137 -6.59 -51.39 76.77
C ASP A 137 -7.62 -50.99 75.69
N GLY A 138 -7.97 -51.92 74.79
CA GLY A 138 -8.92 -51.70 73.70
C GLY A 138 -8.31 -51.18 72.38
N SER A 139 -7.02 -50.83 72.34
CA SER A 139 -6.30 -50.47 71.11
C SER A 139 -5.95 -51.71 70.27
N TYR A 140 -5.62 -51.55 68.99
CA TYR A 140 -5.24 -52.66 68.10
C TYR A 140 -3.73 -52.64 67.77
N ILE A 141 -3.08 -53.80 67.65
CA ILE A 141 -1.63 -53.92 67.32
C ILE A 141 -1.27 -53.16 66.04
N TRP A 142 -2.21 -53.09 65.10
CA TRP A 142 -2.19 -52.23 63.93
C TRP A 142 -3.63 -52.07 63.44
N GLU A 143 -3.90 -50.99 62.73
CA GLU A 143 -5.18 -50.75 62.06
C GLU A 143 -4.89 -50.11 60.70
N SER A 144 -5.63 -50.53 59.69
CA SER A 144 -5.59 -49.94 58.35
C SER A 144 -7.01 -49.56 57.97
N GLU A 145 -7.16 -48.34 57.46
CA GLU A 145 -8.44 -47.84 56.99
C GLU A 145 -8.87 -48.51 55.68
N LEU A 146 -10.14 -48.34 55.33
CA LEU A 146 -10.68 -48.70 54.02
C LEU A 146 -10.03 -47.83 52.93
N VAL A 147 -9.43 -48.45 51.92
CA VAL A 147 -8.90 -47.77 50.74
C VAL A 147 -9.82 -48.03 49.55
N GLN A 148 -10.32 -46.95 48.96
CA GLN A 148 -10.98 -46.93 47.65
C GLN A 148 -10.37 -45.76 46.87
N ARG A 149 -9.45 -46.03 45.94
CA ARG A 149 -8.85 -44.97 45.10
C ARG A 149 -8.56 -45.44 43.68
N THR A 150 -8.55 -44.49 42.77
CA THR A 150 -8.10 -44.68 41.38
C THR A 150 -6.75 -44.01 41.23
N VAL A 151 -5.75 -44.73 40.73
CA VAL A 151 -4.38 -44.24 40.52
C VAL A 151 -4.13 -44.13 39.02
N THR A 152 -3.65 -42.96 38.58
CA THR A 152 -3.35 -42.64 37.16
C THR A 152 -2.00 -41.95 37.01
N SER A 153 -1.07 -42.18 37.94
CA SER A 153 0.23 -41.51 37.97
C SER A 153 1.24 -42.07 36.97
N ASP A 154 1.03 -43.31 36.50
CA ASP A 154 1.84 -43.95 35.47
C ASP A 154 0.99 -44.97 34.68
N CYS A 155 0.42 -44.52 33.56
CA CYS A 155 -0.43 -45.30 32.64
C CYS A 155 0.26 -45.53 31.28
N GLY A 156 1.59 -45.58 31.24
CA GLY A 156 2.36 -45.62 30.00
C GLY A 156 2.27 -44.31 29.22
N ASP A 157 1.94 -44.38 27.93
CA ASP A 157 1.79 -43.19 27.06
C ASP A 157 0.46 -42.44 27.28
N LEU A 158 -0.46 -43.00 28.09
CA LEU A 158 -1.74 -42.38 28.39
C LEU A 158 -1.62 -41.43 29.59
N ALA A 159 -2.14 -40.22 29.43
CA ALA A 159 -2.34 -39.28 30.52
C ALA A 159 -3.83 -38.99 30.71
N MET A 160 -4.23 -38.61 31.92
CA MET A 160 -5.59 -38.15 32.14
C MET A 160 -5.84 -36.90 31.27
N PRO A 161 -6.96 -36.82 30.53
CA PRO A 161 -7.30 -35.63 29.77
C PRO A 161 -7.30 -34.37 30.64
N ILE A 162 -6.80 -33.26 30.09
CA ILE A 162 -6.80 -31.95 30.74
C ILE A 162 -7.12 -30.90 29.68
N ILE A 163 -8.28 -30.26 29.81
CA ILE A 163 -8.69 -29.18 28.91
C ILE A 163 -8.11 -27.86 29.43
N SER A 164 -7.21 -27.29 28.63
CA SER A 164 -6.58 -25.99 28.82
C SER A 164 -7.05 -25.00 27.74
N GLY A 165 -7.08 -23.70 28.07
CA GLY A 165 -7.31 -22.64 27.08
C GLY A 165 -8.70 -22.58 26.44
N PHE A 166 -9.68 -23.38 26.87
CA PHE A 166 -11.01 -23.43 26.25
C PHE A 166 -11.75 -22.08 26.32
N LYS A 167 -11.99 -21.47 25.15
CA LYS A 167 -12.63 -20.16 25.01
C LYS A 167 -13.26 -19.97 23.63
N ALA A 168 -14.07 -18.92 23.50
CA ALA A 168 -14.48 -18.41 22.19
C ALA A 168 -13.34 -17.56 21.60
N ALA A 169 -12.80 -17.95 20.46
CA ALA A 169 -11.80 -17.18 19.73
C ALA A 169 -12.42 -16.00 18.98
N SER A 170 -13.60 -16.22 18.40
CA SER A 170 -14.36 -15.21 17.66
C SER A 170 -15.86 -15.42 17.82
N ILE A 171 -16.62 -14.33 17.83
CA ILE A 171 -18.09 -14.34 17.95
C ILE A 171 -18.67 -13.35 16.94
N SER A 172 -19.69 -13.79 16.21
CA SER A 172 -20.52 -12.95 15.34
C SER A 172 -21.96 -12.92 15.84
N ASP A 173 -22.85 -12.31 15.07
CA ASP A 173 -24.28 -12.36 15.31
C ASP A 173 -24.88 -13.75 15.02
N THR A 174 -24.21 -14.57 14.19
CA THR A 174 -24.75 -15.87 13.74
C THR A 174 -23.80 -17.06 13.93
N GLY A 175 -22.69 -16.90 14.64
CA GLY A 175 -21.75 -18.00 14.87
C GLY A 175 -20.61 -17.70 15.84
N VAL A 176 -19.94 -18.76 16.26
CA VAL A 176 -18.83 -18.75 17.23
C VAL A 176 -17.71 -19.70 16.78
N GLU A 177 -16.46 -19.32 17.04
CA GLU A 177 -15.30 -20.19 16.94
C GLU A 177 -14.81 -20.57 18.33
N LEU A 178 -14.60 -21.87 18.55
CA LEU A 178 -14.14 -22.43 19.81
C LEU A 178 -12.71 -22.93 19.67
N VAL A 179 -11.84 -22.56 20.61
CA VAL A 179 -10.43 -22.97 20.65
C VAL A 179 -10.04 -23.48 22.03
N TRP A 180 -9.09 -24.40 22.06
CA TRP A 180 -8.39 -24.95 23.21
C TRP A 180 -6.92 -25.26 22.83
N ASP A 181 -6.01 -25.35 23.81
CA ASP A 181 -4.57 -25.24 23.56
C ASP A 181 -3.91 -26.56 23.10
N ASP A 182 -4.48 -27.73 23.45
CA ASP A 182 -3.86 -29.04 23.20
C ASP A 182 -4.82 -30.03 22.52
N ILE A 183 -4.35 -30.73 21.48
CA ILE A 183 -5.06 -31.86 20.87
C ILE A 183 -4.19 -33.10 21.05
N VAL A 184 -4.70 -34.07 21.80
CA VAL A 184 -4.02 -35.33 22.05
C VAL A 184 -4.58 -36.39 21.10
N GLN A 185 -3.69 -36.96 20.28
CA GLN A 185 -4.07 -37.99 19.31
C GLN A 185 -4.67 -39.20 20.04
N GLY A 186 -5.87 -39.62 19.61
CA GLY A 186 -6.59 -40.74 20.20
C GLY A 186 -7.63 -40.35 21.26
N ASN A 187 -7.63 -39.09 21.73
CA ASN A 187 -8.70 -38.57 22.58
C ASN A 187 -9.95 -38.23 21.72
N ASN A 188 -11.12 -38.31 22.34
CA ASN A 188 -12.41 -37.96 21.73
C ASN A 188 -12.89 -36.63 22.31
N TYR A 189 -13.22 -35.67 21.44
CA TYR A 189 -13.75 -34.37 21.84
C TYR A 189 -15.22 -34.23 21.46
N LYS A 190 -16.03 -33.91 22.46
CA LYS A 190 -17.46 -33.63 22.30
C LYS A 190 -17.75 -32.19 22.74
N ILE A 191 -18.49 -31.46 21.92
CA ILE A 191 -18.95 -30.11 22.23
C ILE A 191 -20.47 -30.15 22.43
N GLU A 192 -20.94 -29.65 23.57
CA GLU A 192 -22.34 -29.46 23.88
C GLU A 192 -22.63 -27.96 23.93
N LEU A 193 -23.50 -27.47 23.04
CA LEU A 193 -23.89 -26.06 22.97
C LEU A 193 -25.36 -25.92 23.37
N THR A 194 -25.63 -25.24 24.47
CA THR A 194 -26.98 -25.01 25.00
C THR A 194 -27.41 -23.56 24.76
N ALA A 195 -28.50 -23.38 24.02
CA ALA A 195 -29.11 -22.07 23.78
C ALA A 195 -30.03 -21.68 24.95
N HIS A 196 -29.91 -20.45 25.45
CA HIS A 196 -30.75 -19.89 26.50
C HIS A 196 -31.55 -18.69 25.98
N THR A 197 -32.72 -18.97 25.40
CA THR A 197 -33.65 -17.94 24.93
C THR A 197 -34.63 -17.58 26.05
N PRO A 198 -34.74 -16.29 26.45
CA PRO A 198 -35.63 -15.87 27.52
C PRO A 198 -37.09 -16.27 27.26
N GLY A 199 -37.67 -17.07 28.17
CA GLY A 199 -39.05 -17.52 28.07
C GLY A 199 -39.26 -18.84 27.30
N GLU A 200 -38.20 -19.44 26.78
CA GLU A 200 -38.23 -20.73 26.08
C GLU A 200 -37.45 -21.81 26.84
N SER A 201 -37.66 -23.08 26.48
CA SER A 201 -36.88 -24.18 27.02
C SER A 201 -35.51 -24.23 26.34
N SER A 202 -34.45 -24.50 27.11
CA SER A 202 -33.10 -24.61 26.58
C SER A 202 -32.97 -25.78 25.61
N ILE A 203 -32.26 -25.57 24.49
CA ILE A 203 -31.98 -26.60 23.48
C ILE A 203 -30.47 -26.86 23.46
N THR A 204 -30.05 -28.12 23.61
CA THR A 204 -28.64 -28.52 23.55
C THR A 204 -28.31 -29.23 22.23
N TYR A 205 -27.33 -28.70 21.51
CA TYR A 205 -26.77 -29.23 20.28
C TYR A 205 -25.46 -29.95 20.58
N ASN A 206 -25.25 -31.14 19.99
CA ASN A 206 -24.06 -31.95 20.22
C ASN A 206 -23.21 -32.02 18.94
N TYR A 207 -21.90 -31.81 19.08
CA TYR A 207 -20.92 -31.89 18.01
C TYR A 207 -19.75 -32.79 18.42
N THR A 208 -19.16 -33.46 17.45
CA THR A 208 -17.87 -34.16 17.59
C THR A 208 -16.80 -33.31 16.94
N ALA A 209 -15.65 -33.18 17.60
CA ALA A 209 -14.51 -32.46 17.09
C ALA A 209 -13.25 -33.35 17.12
N ASP A 210 -12.40 -33.18 16.10
CA ASP A 210 -11.11 -33.87 16.03
C ASP A 210 -9.94 -32.90 16.27
N SER A 211 -10.20 -31.58 16.23
CA SER A 211 -9.20 -30.54 16.45
C SER A 211 -9.78 -29.22 16.93
N SER A 212 -8.93 -28.39 17.55
CA SER A 212 -9.19 -26.99 17.97
C SER A 212 -9.51 -26.05 16.79
N GLY A 213 -10.17 -24.93 17.07
CA GLY A 213 -10.64 -23.98 16.05
C GLY A 213 -11.96 -24.41 15.40
N PHE A 214 -12.90 -24.89 16.21
CA PHE A 214 -14.18 -25.44 15.74
C PHE A 214 -15.26 -24.35 15.63
N TYR A 215 -15.76 -24.11 14.42
CA TYR A 215 -16.81 -23.12 14.15
C TYR A 215 -18.20 -23.72 14.24
N ILE A 216 -19.11 -23.02 14.94
CA ILE A 216 -20.54 -23.33 14.98
C ILE A 216 -21.29 -22.16 14.36
N ALA A 217 -22.03 -22.45 13.29
CA ALA A 217 -22.82 -21.50 12.51
C ALA A 217 -24.29 -21.49 12.93
N ALA A 218 -25.09 -20.62 12.28
CA ALA A 218 -26.55 -20.56 12.38
C ALA A 218 -27.07 -20.34 13.81
N LEU A 219 -26.33 -19.58 14.61
CA LEU A 219 -26.79 -19.11 15.91
C LEU A 219 -27.74 -17.93 15.76
N GLU A 220 -28.61 -17.75 16.75
CA GLU A 220 -29.50 -16.60 16.84
C GLU A 220 -28.74 -15.35 17.35
N PRO A 221 -28.95 -14.16 16.75
CA PRO A 221 -28.37 -12.92 17.25
C PRO A 221 -28.84 -12.55 18.66
N SER A 222 -28.02 -11.81 19.41
CA SER A 222 -28.32 -11.31 20.76
C SER A 222 -28.83 -12.39 21.74
N THR A 223 -28.31 -13.60 21.62
CA THR A 223 -28.73 -14.78 22.38
C THR A 223 -27.58 -15.31 23.23
N GLN A 224 -27.88 -15.73 24.45
CA GLN A 224 -26.91 -16.34 25.35
C GLN A 224 -26.79 -17.83 25.07
N TYR A 225 -25.55 -18.32 25.01
CA TYR A 225 -25.23 -19.73 24.90
C TYR A 225 -24.30 -20.15 26.03
N GLU A 226 -24.52 -21.37 26.53
CA GLU A 226 -23.56 -22.11 27.34
C GLU A 226 -22.90 -23.17 26.46
N VAL A 227 -21.58 -23.29 26.51
CA VAL A 227 -20.84 -24.31 25.77
C VAL A 227 -19.99 -25.13 26.70
N LYS A 228 -20.07 -26.45 26.57
CA LYS A 228 -19.25 -27.44 27.27
C LYS A 228 -18.38 -28.20 26.28
N LEU A 229 -17.08 -28.27 26.53
CA LEU A 229 -16.16 -29.19 25.86
C LEU A 229 -15.87 -30.36 26.80
N VAL A 230 -15.99 -31.57 26.28
CA VAL A 230 -15.67 -32.82 26.98
C VAL A 230 -14.57 -33.52 26.19
N GLU A 231 -13.46 -33.82 26.85
CA GLU A 231 -12.34 -34.57 26.29
C GLU A 231 -12.24 -35.90 27.03
N CYS A 232 -12.31 -37.01 26.31
CA CYS A 232 -12.28 -38.36 26.89
C CYS A 232 -11.20 -39.23 26.28
N ASN A 233 -10.61 -40.11 27.08
CA ASN A 233 -9.80 -41.23 26.63
C ASN A 233 -10.03 -42.48 27.50
N GLN A 234 -9.17 -43.49 27.37
CA GLN A 234 -9.29 -44.76 28.08
C GLN A 234 -9.17 -44.64 29.61
N LEU A 235 -8.60 -43.55 30.14
CA LEU A 235 -8.48 -43.31 31.58
C LEU A 235 -9.74 -42.64 32.15
N GLY A 236 -10.32 -41.68 31.42
CA GLY A 236 -11.51 -40.96 31.82
C GLY A 236 -11.75 -39.72 30.97
N CYS A 237 -12.52 -38.75 31.50
CA CYS A 237 -12.82 -37.49 30.83
C CYS A 237 -12.51 -36.27 31.69
N ASP A 238 -12.17 -35.15 31.04
CA ASP A 238 -12.24 -33.80 31.62
C ASP A 238 -13.34 -33.00 30.91
N GLU A 239 -13.92 -32.02 31.61
CA GLU A 239 -14.93 -31.14 31.05
C GLU A 239 -14.73 -29.67 31.45
N LYS A 240 -14.97 -28.76 30.50
CA LYS A 240 -14.93 -27.31 30.73
C LYS A 240 -16.14 -26.64 30.10
N THR A 241 -16.71 -25.68 30.83
CA THR A 241 -17.88 -24.92 30.38
C THR A 241 -17.64 -23.42 30.51
N PHE A 242 -18.12 -22.63 29.55
CA PHE A 242 -18.27 -21.18 29.69
C PHE A 242 -19.51 -20.70 28.94
N SER A 243 -19.92 -19.44 29.16
CA SER A 243 -21.03 -18.82 28.44
C SER A 243 -20.56 -17.65 27.58
N PHE A 244 -21.25 -17.42 26.46
CA PHE A 244 -21.03 -16.27 25.59
C PHE A 244 -22.36 -15.75 25.03
N ASN A 245 -22.35 -14.51 24.52
CA ASN A 245 -23.50 -13.91 23.84
C ASN A 245 -23.13 -13.64 22.38
N THR A 246 -24.01 -14.03 21.46
CA THR A 246 -23.89 -13.60 20.06
C THR A 246 -24.14 -12.09 19.93
N LEU A 247 -23.58 -11.50 18.88
CA LEU A 247 -23.71 -10.06 18.63
C LEU A 247 -25.12 -9.69 18.14
N SER A 248 -25.43 -8.40 18.14
CA SER A 248 -26.65 -7.90 17.50
C SER A 248 -26.64 -8.12 16.00
N SER A 249 -27.82 -8.38 15.43
CA SER A 249 -28.04 -8.68 14.01
C SER A 249 -27.33 -7.67 13.09
N ARG A 250 -26.68 -8.20 12.05
CA ARG A 250 -25.91 -7.45 11.06
C ARG A 250 -26.48 -7.66 9.67
N LEU A 251 -26.37 -6.63 8.82
CA LEU A 251 -26.63 -6.77 7.39
C LEU A 251 -25.42 -7.41 6.73
N SER A 252 -25.63 -8.46 5.93
CA SER A 252 -24.56 -9.02 5.11
C SER A 252 -24.62 -8.50 3.68
N TYR A 253 -23.47 -8.04 3.19
CA TYR A 253 -23.34 -7.50 1.85
C TYR A 253 -23.33 -8.62 0.79
N ASN A 254 -22.52 -9.66 0.97
CA ASN A 254 -22.21 -10.63 -0.07
C ASN A 254 -23.16 -11.86 -0.09
N ASP A 255 -23.96 -12.09 0.94
CA ASP A 255 -24.71 -13.36 1.10
C ASP A 255 -25.83 -13.58 0.08
N SER A 256 -26.39 -12.49 -0.44
CA SER A 256 -27.47 -12.55 -1.44
C SER A 256 -26.95 -12.81 -2.86
N ARG A 257 -25.63 -12.77 -3.08
CA ARG A 257 -25.02 -12.95 -4.40
C ARG A 257 -24.95 -14.43 -4.78
N LYS A 258 -25.21 -14.71 -6.06
CA LYS A 258 -25.11 -16.06 -6.60
C LYS A 258 -23.63 -16.44 -6.76
N ALA A 259 -23.12 -17.18 -5.79
CA ALA A 259 -21.73 -17.65 -5.74
C ALA A 259 -21.40 -18.67 -6.86
N ALA A 260 -20.49 -18.30 -7.78
CA ALA A 260 -19.91 -19.20 -8.77
C ALA A 260 -19.01 -20.26 -8.10
N ASN A 261 -18.92 -21.48 -8.65
CA ASN A 261 -17.94 -22.47 -8.17
C ASN A 261 -16.62 -22.27 -8.90
N HIS A 262 -15.52 -22.17 -8.16
CA HIS A 262 -14.17 -22.09 -8.73
C HIS A 262 -13.32 -23.34 -8.45
N LEU A 263 -13.80 -24.26 -7.61
CA LEU A 263 -13.04 -25.45 -7.21
C LEU A 263 -13.36 -26.66 -8.10
N VAL A 264 -12.33 -27.46 -8.37
CA VAL A 264 -12.47 -28.81 -8.93
C VAL A 264 -12.44 -29.81 -7.78
N GLY A 265 -13.54 -30.56 -7.56
CA GLY A 265 -13.66 -31.51 -6.45
C GLY A 265 -15.10 -31.66 -5.95
N ASN A 266 -15.27 -32.37 -4.83
CA ASN A 266 -16.58 -32.54 -4.17
C ASN A 266 -16.89 -31.41 -3.17
N LEU A 267 -15.91 -30.58 -2.82
CA LEU A 267 -16.10 -29.28 -2.18
C LEU A 267 -16.30 -28.21 -3.26
N SER A 268 -17.52 -27.70 -3.37
CA SER A 268 -17.82 -26.55 -4.23
C SER A 268 -17.80 -25.25 -3.44
N ALA A 269 -17.03 -24.26 -3.87
CA ALA A 269 -16.93 -22.96 -3.23
C ALA A 269 -16.71 -21.84 -4.24
N ASN A 270 -17.20 -20.64 -3.89
CA ASN A 270 -16.74 -19.41 -4.52
C ASN A 270 -15.44 -18.97 -3.86
N ILE A 271 -14.49 -18.56 -4.70
CA ILE A 271 -13.17 -18.08 -4.29
C ILE A 271 -13.01 -16.66 -4.78
N ALA A 272 -12.58 -15.77 -3.89
CA ALA A 272 -12.16 -14.41 -4.23
C ALA A 272 -10.82 -14.10 -3.57
N LEU A 273 -10.00 -13.28 -4.22
CA LEU A 273 -8.68 -12.88 -3.75
C LEU A 273 -8.66 -11.35 -3.64
N ALA A 274 -8.90 -10.85 -2.43
CA ALA A 274 -9.00 -9.41 -2.22
C ALA A 274 -7.61 -8.78 -2.15
N GLN A 275 -7.26 -8.01 -3.17
CA GLN A 275 -6.06 -7.16 -3.21
C GLN A 275 -6.47 -5.69 -3.21
N THR A 276 -7.05 -5.23 -4.33
CA THR A 276 -7.75 -3.94 -4.40
C THR A 276 -9.25 -4.10 -4.22
N HIS A 277 -9.82 -5.24 -4.65
CA HIS A 277 -11.25 -5.52 -4.63
C HIS A 277 -11.56 -6.96 -4.21
N THR A 278 -12.65 -7.17 -3.46
CA THR A 278 -13.18 -8.49 -3.10
C THR A 278 -13.93 -9.19 -4.24
N SER A 279 -14.13 -8.52 -5.38
CA SER A 279 -14.77 -9.06 -6.58
C SER A 279 -13.81 -9.74 -7.55
N VAL A 280 -12.52 -9.81 -7.23
CA VAL A 280 -11.49 -10.46 -8.04
C VAL A 280 -11.52 -11.98 -7.79
N ALA A 281 -11.71 -12.74 -8.87
CA ALA A 281 -11.73 -14.20 -8.85
C ALA A 281 -10.38 -14.78 -9.31
N PRO A 282 -10.11 -16.09 -9.10
CA PRO A 282 -8.92 -16.75 -9.63
C PRO A 282 -8.83 -16.68 -11.16
N TYR A 283 -9.97 -16.80 -11.86
CA TYR A 283 -10.09 -16.72 -13.33
C TYR A 283 -11.46 -16.14 -13.72
N GLY A 284 -11.65 -15.86 -15.02
CA GLY A 284 -12.91 -15.33 -15.56
C GLY A 284 -13.09 -13.82 -15.42
N ASN A 285 -12.11 -13.11 -14.85
CA ASN A 285 -12.18 -11.66 -14.64
C ASN A 285 -12.30 -10.87 -15.95
N ASP A 286 -11.74 -11.37 -17.06
CA ASP A 286 -11.82 -10.74 -18.38
C ASP A 286 -13.28 -10.56 -18.87
N GLU A 287 -14.17 -11.51 -18.57
CA GLU A 287 -15.58 -11.45 -18.98
C GLU A 287 -16.33 -10.32 -18.27
N LEU A 288 -15.97 -10.05 -17.01
CA LEU A 288 -16.54 -8.99 -16.18
C LEU A 288 -15.77 -7.67 -16.31
N LYS A 289 -14.64 -7.67 -17.05
CA LYS A 289 -13.66 -6.58 -17.08
C LYS A 289 -13.15 -6.20 -15.70
N HIS A 290 -13.02 -7.17 -14.81
CA HIS A 290 -12.40 -7.00 -13.49
C HIS A 290 -10.87 -7.15 -13.60
N PRO A 291 -10.09 -6.63 -12.63
CA PRO A 291 -8.66 -6.82 -12.62
C PRO A 291 -8.32 -8.29 -12.37
N ASN A 292 -7.21 -8.75 -12.95
CA ASN A 292 -6.56 -10.02 -12.63
C ASN A 292 -5.77 -9.91 -11.33
N LEU A 293 -5.24 -11.04 -10.84
CA LEU A 293 -4.41 -11.06 -9.63
C LEU A 293 -3.12 -10.29 -9.88
N VAL A 294 -2.82 -9.28 -9.06
CA VAL A 294 -1.54 -8.54 -9.12
C VAL A 294 -0.46 -9.43 -8.53
N MET A 295 0.62 -9.67 -9.28
CA MET A 295 1.76 -10.43 -8.76
C MET A 295 2.45 -9.71 -7.61
N ASN A 296 3.08 -10.48 -6.72
CA ASN A 296 3.92 -9.97 -5.64
C ASN A 296 3.19 -8.92 -4.77
N ARG A 297 1.89 -9.15 -4.55
CA ARG A 297 1.03 -8.31 -3.71
C ARG A 297 0.18 -9.22 -2.84
N GLU A 298 0.24 -9.00 -1.53
CA GLU A 298 -0.53 -9.79 -0.57
C GLU A 298 -2.02 -9.77 -0.90
N SER A 299 -2.73 -10.81 -0.47
CA SER A 299 -4.17 -10.93 -0.73
C SER A 299 -4.89 -11.56 0.44
N LEU A 300 -6.11 -11.10 0.71
CA LEU A 300 -7.04 -11.86 1.55
C LEU A 300 -7.77 -12.89 0.68
N LEU A 301 -7.48 -14.18 0.90
CA LEU A 301 -8.24 -15.28 0.31
C LEU A 301 -9.60 -15.36 1.01
N LEU A 302 -10.68 -15.31 0.24
CA LEU A 302 -12.05 -15.44 0.69
C LEU A 302 -12.67 -16.69 0.06
N VAL A 303 -13.17 -17.59 0.90
CA VAL A 303 -13.74 -18.87 0.46
C VAL A 303 -15.15 -18.98 0.98
N THR A 304 -16.11 -19.11 0.07
CA THR A 304 -17.54 -19.18 0.41
C THR A 304 -18.09 -20.54 -0.06
N PRO A 305 -18.07 -21.58 0.81
CA PRO A 305 -18.55 -22.92 0.46
C PRO A 305 -20.03 -22.93 0.10
N LYS A 306 -20.43 -23.58 -0.99
CA LYS A 306 -21.85 -23.67 -1.38
C LYS A 306 -22.69 -24.39 -0.32
N THR A 307 -22.12 -25.41 0.32
CA THR A 307 -22.74 -26.07 1.48
C THR A 307 -22.24 -25.44 2.76
N ARG A 308 -23.14 -24.86 3.56
CA ARG A 308 -22.79 -24.06 4.75
C ARG A 308 -22.43 -24.87 6.00
N ASN A 309 -22.67 -26.18 5.97
CA ASN A 309 -22.34 -27.06 7.08
C ASN A 309 -20.85 -27.43 7.03
N VAL A 310 -20.02 -26.52 7.55
CA VAL A 310 -18.56 -26.61 7.66
C VAL A 310 -18.20 -26.09 9.05
N ASN A 311 -17.48 -26.88 9.84
CA ASN A 311 -17.00 -26.46 11.15
C ASN A 311 -15.52 -26.07 11.12
N GLN A 312 -14.75 -26.67 10.22
CA GLN A 312 -13.35 -26.31 9.97
C GLN A 312 -13.06 -26.44 8.49
N LEU A 313 -12.26 -25.52 7.97
CA LEU A 313 -11.80 -25.48 6.59
C LEU A 313 -10.29 -25.25 6.60
N TRP A 314 -9.57 -26.12 5.91
CA TRP A 314 -8.12 -26.00 5.72
C TRP A 314 -7.80 -25.68 4.27
N VAL A 315 -6.67 -25.01 4.07
CA VAL A 315 -6.04 -24.83 2.77
C VAL A 315 -4.59 -25.27 2.85
N ASP A 316 -4.19 -26.18 1.96
CA ASP A 316 -2.80 -26.45 1.64
C ASP A 316 -2.37 -25.45 0.56
N VAL A 317 -1.28 -24.74 0.80
CA VAL A 317 -0.73 -23.74 -0.12
C VAL A 317 0.55 -24.29 -0.72
N GLU A 318 0.65 -24.28 -2.05
CA GLU A 318 1.85 -24.69 -2.79
C GLU A 318 2.24 -23.61 -3.80
N VAL A 319 3.53 -23.40 -4.01
CA VAL A 319 4.07 -22.46 -5.00
C VAL A 319 5.18 -23.16 -5.75
N ASP A 320 5.05 -23.26 -7.08
CA ASP A 320 5.98 -24.00 -7.95
C ASP A 320 6.18 -25.46 -7.50
N GLY A 321 5.12 -26.08 -6.97
CA GLY A 321 5.13 -27.44 -6.42
C GLY A 321 5.79 -27.59 -5.04
N VAL A 322 6.20 -26.48 -4.40
CA VAL A 322 6.75 -26.46 -3.04
C VAL A 322 5.64 -26.14 -2.04
N SER A 323 5.42 -27.02 -1.06
CA SER A 323 4.45 -26.81 0.02
C SER A 323 4.89 -25.67 0.95
N MET A 324 4.05 -24.64 1.05
CA MET A 324 4.17 -23.54 2.02
C MET A 324 3.51 -23.89 3.36
N GLY A 325 2.72 -24.97 3.40
CA GLY A 325 2.09 -25.50 4.61
C GLY A 325 0.58 -25.67 4.48
N ARG A 326 -0.01 -26.28 5.52
CA ARG A 326 -1.45 -26.42 5.70
C ARG A 326 -1.93 -25.44 6.76
N PHE A 327 -2.92 -24.63 6.42
CA PHE A 327 -3.42 -23.57 7.29
C PHE A 327 -4.90 -23.79 7.58
N LEU A 328 -5.29 -23.68 8.86
CA LEU A 328 -6.70 -23.56 9.24
C LEU A 328 -7.18 -22.16 8.84
N MET A 329 -8.26 -22.10 8.07
CA MET A 329 -8.87 -20.84 7.65
C MET A 329 -9.65 -20.21 8.79
N HIS A 330 -9.63 -18.88 8.86
CA HIS A 330 -10.47 -18.13 9.79
C HIS A 330 -11.96 -18.31 9.42
N PRO A 331 -12.81 -18.65 10.39
CA PRO A 331 -14.23 -18.85 10.13
C PRO A 331 -14.97 -17.53 9.88
N PRO A 332 -16.23 -17.59 9.42
CA PRO A 332 -17.05 -16.40 9.20
C PRO A 332 -17.20 -15.49 10.43
N SER A 333 -17.16 -16.04 11.65
CA SER A 333 -17.18 -15.24 12.90
C SER A 333 -15.92 -14.42 13.14
N ALA A 334 -14.81 -14.79 12.50
CA ALA A 334 -13.51 -14.14 12.56
C ALA A 334 -13.23 -13.27 11.32
N LEU A 335 -14.22 -13.04 10.45
CA LEU A 335 -14.03 -12.17 9.29
C LEU A 335 -13.59 -10.77 9.71
N PRO A 336 -12.67 -10.15 8.95
CA PRO A 336 -12.29 -8.76 9.16
C PRO A 336 -13.49 -7.79 9.19
N ASP A 337 -13.40 -6.78 10.04
CA ASP A 337 -14.40 -5.72 10.16
C ASP A 337 -14.41 -4.80 8.92
N THR A 338 -15.43 -3.95 8.83
CA THR A 338 -15.54 -2.92 7.78
C THR A 338 -14.97 -1.58 8.24
N ASP A 339 -14.78 -0.64 7.31
CA ASP A 339 -14.46 0.74 7.61
C ASP A 339 -15.69 1.60 7.97
N GLN A 340 -16.80 0.96 8.32
CA GLN A 340 -18.03 1.65 8.71
C GLN A 340 -17.85 2.47 9.99
N ARG A 341 -18.36 3.70 9.96
CA ARG A 341 -18.43 4.59 11.13
C ARG A 341 -19.60 4.23 12.04
N ASP A 342 -19.45 4.49 13.33
CA ASP A 342 -20.56 4.39 14.27
C ASP A 342 -21.44 5.65 14.24
N ASN A 343 -22.59 5.56 13.57
CA ASN A 343 -23.51 6.68 13.34
C ASN A 343 -24.99 6.32 13.57
N GLY A 344 -25.25 5.22 14.29
CA GLY A 344 -26.61 4.75 14.61
C GLY A 344 -27.30 3.96 13.49
N LYS A 345 -26.66 3.78 12.33
CA LYS A 345 -27.14 2.89 11.26
C LYS A 345 -26.85 1.41 11.54
N SER A 346 -27.55 0.53 10.84
CA SER A 346 -27.33 -0.93 10.90
C SER A 346 -25.86 -1.27 10.64
N LYS A 347 -25.28 -2.18 11.43
CA LYS A 347 -23.93 -2.68 11.18
C LYS A 347 -23.93 -3.58 9.96
N VAL A 348 -22.98 -3.35 9.06
CA VAL A 348 -22.82 -4.12 7.83
C VAL A 348 -21.53 -4.93 7.92
N MET A 349 -21.61 -6.21 7.58
CA MET A 349 -20.47 -7.12 7.44
C MET A 349 -20.36 -7.66 6.02
N PHE A 350 -19.20 -8.20 5.69
CA PHE A 350 -18.98 -8.73 4.34
C PHE A 350 -19.87 -9.94 4.03
N SER A 351 -19.85 -11.00 4.87
CA SER A 351 -20.65 -12.22 4.64
C SER A 351 -20.81 -13.04 5.93
N HIS A 352 -21.94 -13.71 6.14
CA HIS A 352 -22.08 -14.70 7.21
C HIS A 352 -21.45 -16.06 6.87
N TYR A 353 -20.91 -16.24 5.67
CA TYR A 353 -20.50 -17.56 5.16
C TYR A 353 -19.10 -17.62 4.55
N ALA A 354 -18.40 -16.49 4.46
CA ALA A 354 -17.06 -16.45 3.90
C ALA A 354 -16.01 -16.80 4.97
N TRP A 355 -15.19 -17.79 4.67
CA TRP A 355 -13.96 -18.11 5.38
C TRP A 355 -12.83 -17.26 4.82
N SER A 356 -11.80 -16.99 5.62
CA SER A 356 -10.69 -16.14 5.17
C SER A 356 -9.31 -16.61 5.59
N LEU A 357 -8.31 -16.29 4.78
CA LEU A 357 -6.90 -16.49 5.12
C LEU A 357 -6.04 -15.41 4.41
N PRO A 358 -5.15 -14.69 5.10
CA PRO A 358 -4.19 -13.83 4.44
C PRO A 358 -3.13 -14.68 3.70
N LEU A 359 -2.92 -14.40 2.42
CA LEU A 359 -1.86 -14.97 1.60
C LEU A 359 -0.69 -13.98 1.52
N SER A 360 0.52 -14.49 1.78
CA SER A 360 1.75 -13.70 1.66
C SER A 360 1.94 -13.19 0.24
N TRP A 361 2.50 -11.99 0.09
CA TRP A 361 2.80 -11.40 -1.21
C TRP A 361 3.76 -12.29 -2.03
N GLU A 362 4.68 -13.01 -1.38
CA GLU A 362 5.65 -13.91 -2.03
C GLU A 362 4.99 -15.14 -2.68
N TRP A 363 3.81 -15.53 -2.19
CA TRP A 363 3.04 -16.65 -2.73
C TRP A 363 2.17 -16.22 -3.91
N MET A 364 1.85 -14.93 -4.03
CA MET A 364 0.95 -14.38 -5.04
C MET A 364 1.67 -14.21 -6.38
N LYS A 365 1.99 -15.33 -7.04
CA LYS A 365 2.64 -15.39 -8.35
C LYS A 365 2.23 -16.64 -9.14
N PRO A 366 2.44 -16.65 -10.47
CA PRO A 366 2.31 -17.86 -11.28
C PRO A 366 3.06 -19.03 -10.63
N GLY A 367 2.43 -20.21 -10.59
CA GLY A 367 2.91 -21.36 -9.83
C GLY A 367 2.16 -21.62 -8.53
N LEU A 368 1.33 -20.68 -8.05
CA LEU A 368 0.47 -20.85 -6.87
C LEU A 368 -0.65 -21.87 -7.12
N SER A 369 -0.78 -22.88 -6.26
CA SER A 369 -1.93 -23.77 -6.17
C SER A 369 -2.51 -23.79 -4.76
N LEU A 370 -3.82 -24.01 -4.67
CA LEU A 370 -4.57 -24.02 -3.41
C LEU A 370 -5.46 -25.25 -3.35
N ARG A 371 -5.25 -26.11 -2.34
CA ARG A 371 -6.10 -27.28 -2.09
C ARG A 371 -6.87 -27.11 -0.79
N PHE A 372 -8.18 -27.17 -0.88
CA PHE A 372 -9.09 -27.00 0.25
C PHE A 372 -9.60 -28.34 0.75
N SER A 373 -9.70 -28.49 2.06
CA SER A 373 -10.37 -29.63 2.70
C SER A 373 -11.17 -29.19 3.91
N ASP A 374 -12.26 -29.89 4.25
CA ASP A 374 -13.06 -29.59 5.43
C ASP A 374 -13.22 -30.78 6.38
N ASN A 375 -13.81 -30.52 7.55
CA ASN A 375 -14.01 -31.53 8.61
C ASN A 375 -15.03 -32.61 8.25
N ARG A 376 -15.57 -32.61 7.03
CA ARG A 376 -16.45 -33.65 6.49
C ARG A 376 -15.77 -34.49 5.42
N GLY A 377 -14.46 -34.30 5.21
CA GLY A 377 -13.69 -35.01 4.20
C GLY A 377 -14.00 -34.58 2.77
N ARG A 378 -14.57 -33.39 2.57
CA ARG A 378 -14.74 -32.83 1.22
C ARG A 378 -13.48 -32.08 0.84
N GLU A 379 -13.12 -32.15 -0.44
CA GLU A 379 -11.92 -31.59 -1.02
C GLU A 379 -12.24 -30.85 -2.32
N GLY A 380 -11.49 -29.77 -2.57
CA GLY A 380 -11.57 -29.01 -3.81
C GLY A 380 -10.28 -28.27 -4.09
N GLU A 381 -9.91 -28.14 -5.35
CA GLU A 381 -8.60 -27.64 -5.75
C GLU A 381 -8.70 -26.48 -6.75
N LEU A 382 -7.76 -25.54 -6.63
CA LEU A 382 -7.33 -24.60 -7.65
C LEU A 382 -5.89 -24.92 -8.03
N THR A 383 -5.71 -25.56 -9.19
CA THR A 383 -4.39 -25.82 -9.77
C THR A 383 -3.76 -24.53 -10.30
N GLN A 384 -2.44 -24.46 -10.39
CA GLN A 384 -1.70 -23.28 -10.87
C GLN A 384 -2.20 -22.70 -12.20
N ASP A 385 -2.64 -23.53 -13.14
CA ASP A 385 -3.11 -23.10 -14.46
C ASP A 385 -4.49 -22.41 -14.43
N LEU A 386 -5.21 -22.48 -13.30
CA LEU A 386 -6.50 -21.82 -13.11
C LEU A 386 -6.38 -20.42 -12.51
N LEU A 387 -5.19 -19.99 -12.08
CA LEU A 387 -4.99 -18.64 -11.56
C LEU A 387 -4.45 -17.73 -12.64
N VAL A 388 -5.18 -16.65 -12.94
CA VAL A 388 -4.79 -15.67 -13.95
C VAL A 388 -4.18 -14.44 -13.27
N PHE A 389 -2.87 -14.29 -13.42
CA PHE A 389 -2.13 -13.14 -12.92
C PHE A 389 -2.01 -12.03 -13.97
N GLY A 390 -2.00 -10.77 -13.51
CA GLY A 390 -1.36 -9.65 -14.16
C GLY A 390 0.06 -9.45 -13.61
N GLY A 391 0.81 -8.48 -14.13
CA GLY A 391 2.18 -8.24 -13.70
C GLY A 391 2.31 -7.78 -12.25
N ALA A 392 3.53 -7.40 -11.88
CA ALA A 392 3.89 -6.75 -10.61
C ALA A 392 4.32 -5.29 -10.87
N PRO A 393 3.40 -4.37 -11.23
CA PRO A 393 3.80 -3.03 -11.63
C PRO A 393 4.41 -2.24 -10.49
N GLU A 394 5.41 -1.40 -10.82
CA GLU A 394 5.96 -0.41 -9.91
C GLU A 394 5.54 1.00 -10.34
N LEU A 395 5.19 1.86 -9.37
CA LEU A 395 4.83 3.26 -9.62
C LEU A 395 5.67 4.19 -8.75
N VAL A 396 6.29 5.20 -9.37
CA VAL A 396 6.92 6.32 -8.67
C VAL A 396 6.06 7.58 -8.83
N ILE A 397 5.73 8.24 -7.72
CA ILE A 397 5.05 9.54 -7.69
C ILE A 397 5.93 10.57 -6.99
N GLN A 398 6.38 11.57 -7.73
CA GLN A 398 7.11 12.72 -7.19
C GLN A 398 6.13 13.83 -6.80
N ASN A 399 6.37 14.52 -5.69
CA ASN A 399 5.50 15.60 -5.22
C ASN A 399 6.30 16.90 -5.07
N ILE A 400 5.80 17.99 -5.65
CA ILE A 400 6.46 19.31 -5.55
C ILE A 400 5.44 20.46 -5.38
N ASP A 401 5.74 21.42 -4.50
CA ASP A 401 4.95 22.65 -4.34
C ASP A 401 5.62 23.83 -5.05
N ILE A 402 4.92 24.44 -6.01
CA ILE A 402 5.48 25.42 -6.95
C ILE A 402 4.80 26.78 -6.75
N GLY A 403 5.62 27.81 -6.52
CA GLY A 403 5.21 29.21 -6.50
C GLY A 403 5.83 29.99 -7.66
N MET A 404 5.00 30.48 -8.58
CA MET A 404 5.43 31.21 -9.79
C MET A 404 5.15 32.72 -9.64
N LEU A 405 6.21 33.51 -9.38
CA LEU A 405 6.14 34.94 -9.06
C LEU A 405 5.34 35.24 -7.78
N VAL A 406 5.27 34.24 -6.91
CA VAL A 406 4.65 34.21 -5.58
C VAL A 406 5.27 33.02 -4.84
N GLU A 407 5.30 33.05 -3.52
CA GLU A 407 5.78 31.94 -2.70
C GLU A 407 4.99 30.65 -3.01
N PRO A 408 5.50 29.43 -2.73
CA PRO A 408 4.72 28.20 -2.76
C PRO A 408 3.51 28.24 -1.80
N ARG A 409 2.49 27.41 -2.03
CA ARG A 409 1.21 27.51 -1.29
C ARG A 409 1.31 27.00 0.15
N ASN A 410 2.22 26.06 0.40
CA ASN A 410 2.40 25.35 1.67
C ASN A 410 1.10 24.66 2.16
N GLN A 411 0.37 24.05 1.22
CA GLN A 411 -0.88 23.32 1.46
C GLN A 411 -0.85 22.02 0.65
N TYR A 412 -0.03 21.06 1.07
CA TYR A 412 0.17 19.78 0.38
C TYR A 412 0.02 18.61 1.36
N ASP A 413 -1.21 18.16 1.56
CA ASP A 413 -1.57 17.08 2.49
C ASP A 413 -0.79 15.79 2.27
N MET A 414 -0.60 15.37 1.00
CA MET A 414 0.22 14.17 0.68
C MET A 414 1.62 14.29 1.24
N ILE A 415 2.33 15.41 1.05
CA ILE A 415 3.66 15.59 1.65
C ILE A 415 3.55 15.60 3.18
N ASN A 416 2.59 16.33 3.73
CA ASN A 416 2.41 16.46 5.18
C ASN A 416 2.09 15.13 5.89
N ASN A 417 1.45 14.16 5.23
CA ASN A 417 1.04 12.86 5.79
C ASN A 417 1.38 11.68 4.88
N MET A 418 2.56 11.73 4.25
CA MET A 418 2.96 10.84 3.15
C MET A 418 2.83 9.36 3.48
N GLU A 419 3.22 8.95 4.70
CA GLU A 419 3.18 7.56 5.13
C GLU A 419 1.75 6.99 5.12
N GLN A 420 0.79 7.77 5.65
CA GLN A 420 -0.62 7.36 5.73
C GLN A 420 -1.30 7.44 4.37
N LEU A 421 -1.13 8.57 3.69
CA LEU A 421 -1.83 8.84 2.43
C LEU A 421 -1.31 7.97 1.28
N ALA A 422 0.01 7.76 1.17
CA ALA A 422 0.55 6.82 0.21
C ALA A 422 0.03 5.39 0.48
N THR A 423 0.00 4.95 1.75
CA THR A 423 -0.49 3.61 2.07
C THR A 423 -1.96 3.41 1.71
N ASP A 424 -2.84 4.39 1.99
CA ASP A 424 -4.24 4.29 1.59
C ASP A 424 -4.41 4.32 0.06
N TYR A 425 -3.67 5.18 -0.65
CA TYR A 425 -3.75 5.23 -2.11
C TYR A 425 -3.28 3.91 -2.76
N PHE A 426 -2.23 3.28 -2.22
CA PHE A 426 -1.78 1.95 -2.65
C PHE A 426 -2.88 0.90 -2.60
N GLN A 427 -3.80 0.99 -1.62
CA GLN A 427 -4.95 0.08 -1.53
C GLN A 427 -5.94 0.25 -2.71
N LYS A 428 -5.97 1.42 -3.37
CA LYS A 428 -6.96 1.74 -4.42
C LYS A 428 -6.53 1.36 -5.84
N ILE A 429 -5.23 1.20 -6.09
CA ILE A 429 -4.66 0.96 -7.42
C ILE A 429 -3.95 -0.40 -7.52
N PRO A 430 -3.89 -1.05 -8.69
CA PRO A 430 -3.41 -2.42 -8.85
C PRO A 430 -1.89 -2.51 -9.12
N VAL A 431 -1.08 -1.93 -8.22
CA VAL A 431 0.39 -1.98 -8.29
C VAL A 431 0.96 -2.95 -7.24
N SER A 432 2.14 -3.52 -7.50
CA SER A 432 2.85 -4.37 -6.55
C SER A 432 3.75 -3.55 -5.62
N LYS A 433 4.32 -2.46 -6.13
CA LYS A 433 5.16 -1.53 -5.36
C LYS A 433 4.85 -0.08 -5.74
N MET A 434 4.85 0.79 -4.74
CA MET A 434 4.68 2.23 -4.93
C MET A 434 5.72 3.01 -4.14
N VAL A 435 6.32 4.00 -4.80
CA VAL A 435 7.22 4.98 -4.20
C VAL A 435 6.55 6.34 -4.27
N VAL A 436 6.43 7.00 -3.12
CA VAL A 436 6.01 8.39 -3.03
C VAL A 436 7.18 9.20 -2.48
N ALA A 437 7.59 10.20 -3.25
CA ALA A 437 8.79 10.97 -3.02
C ALA A 437 8.49 12.47 -2.95
N ASP A 438 9.39 13.18 -2.28
CA ASP A 438 9.26 14.60 -1.94
C ASP A 438 10.31 15.41 -2.70
N TYR A 439 9.92 16.59 -3.16
CA TYR A 439 10.82 17.61 -3.70
C TYR A 439 10.70 18.87 -2.86
N THR A 440 11.83 19.55 -2.64
CA THR A 440 11.85 20.85 -1.96
C THR A 440 10.92 21.84 -2.66
N PRO A 441 10.14 22.65 -1.92
CA PRO A 441 9.28 23.68 -2.52
C PRO A 441 10.06 24.62 -3.44
N LEU A 442 9.49 24.93 -4.60
CA LEU A 442 10.15 25.71 -5.66
C LEU A 442 9.53 27.10 -5.77
N HIS A 443 10.27 28.13 -5.33
CA HIS A 443 9.87 29.53 -5.46
C HIS A 443 10.58 30.20 -6.64
N LEU A 444 9.83 30.49 -7.70
CA LEU A 444 10.31 31.12 -8.92
C LEU A 444 10.06 32.62 -8.90
N ARG A 445 11.07 33.40 -8.52
CA ARG A 445 11.00 34.88 -8.47
C ARG A 445 11.15 35.56 -9.84
N LYS A 446 11.80 34.87 -10.78
CA LYS A 446 11.98 35.24 -12.19
C LYS A 446 11.65 34.03 -13.04
N ILE A 447 10.89 34.23 -14.11
CA ILE A 447 10.49 33.18 -15.04
C ILE A 447 10.87 33.62 -16.46
N THR A 448 11.63 32.81 -17.15
CA THR A 448 11.92 32.94 -18.58
C THR A 448 11.11 31.88 -19.32
N MET A 449 10.19 32.32 -20.17
CA MET A 449 9.31 31.46 -20.94
C MET A 449 10.05 30.92 -22.18
N PRO A 450 9.66 29.74 -22.71
CA PRO A 450 10.22 29.21 -23.96
C PRO A 450 10.14 30.16 -25.17
N ASN A 451 9.15 31.05 -25.20
CA ASN A 451 9.00 32.05 -26.25
C ASN A 451 9.89 33.31 -26.06
N GLY A 452 10.78 33.31 -25.07
CA GLY A 452 11.70 34.42 -24.77
C GLY A 452 11.15 35.51 -23.85
N LYS A 453 9.87 35.44 -23.45
CA LYS A 453 9.28 36.41 -22.52
C LYS A 453 9.79 36.20 -21.10
N VAL A 454 10.14 37.28 -20.41
CA VAL A 454 10.65 37.22 -19.03
C VAL A 454 9.70 37.93 -18.08
N TYR A 455 9.25 37.23 -17.05
CA TYR A 455 8.41 37.76 -15.99
C TYR A 455 9.16 37.84 -14.66
N THR A 456 9.00 38.97 -13.95
CA THR A 456 9.61 39.21 -12.62
C THR A 456 8.60 39.65 -11.56
N LYS A 457 7.36 39.96 -11.98
CA LYS A 457 6.29 40.41 -11.08
C LYS A 457 5.03 39.60 -11.29
N ALA A 458 4.48 39.58 -12.49
CA ALA A 458 3.28 38.85 -12.83
C ALA A 458 3.26 38.51 -14.33
N SER A 459 2.60 37.43 -14.72
CA SER A 459 2.33 37.11 -16.12
C SER A 459 1.23 38.03 -16.70
N GLU A 460 1.31 38.34 -17.99
CA GLU A 460 0.31 39.16 -18.70
C GLU A 460 -0.77 38.29 -19.39
N TYR A 461 -0.84 37.00 -19.09
CA TYR A 461 -1.87 36.11 -19.62
C TYR A 461 -3.26 36.55 -19.14
N GLU A 462 -4.17 36.82 -20.07
CA GLU A 462 -5.43 37.54 -19.77
C GLU A 462 -6.48 36.72 -19.00
N THR A 463 -6.46 35.39 -19.14
CA THR A 463 -7.53 34.50 -18.62
C THR A 463 -6.99 33.40 -17.69
N PRO A 464 -6.22 33.74 -16.63
CA PRO A 464 -5.68 32.76 -15.72
C PRO A 464 -6.81 32.17 -14.86
N GLY A 465 -6.73 30.87 -14.59
CA GLY A 465 -7.75 30.17 -13.83
C GLY A 465 -7.26 28.82 -13.32
N TRP A 466 -8.20 28.03 -12.81
CA TRP A 466 -7.91 26.71 -12.27
C TRP A 466 -7.20 25.80 -13.30
N HIS A 467 -7.68 25.83 -14.55
CA HIS A 467 -7.07 25.12 -15.69
C HIS A 467 -6.35 26.05 -16.71
N GLY A 468 -6.20 27.35 -16.42
CA GLY A 468 -5.71 28.34 -17.38
C GLY A 468 -4.50 29.12 -16.89
N GLY A 469 -3.54 29.39 -17.78
CA GLY A 469 -2.35 30.22 -17.52
C GLY A 469 -1.14 29.78 -18.34
N ASP A 470 -0.40 30.74 -18.88
CA ASP A 470 0.84 30.46 -19.65
C ASP A 470 1.93 29.82 -18.78
N MET A 471 2.14 30.34 -17.56
CA MET A 471 3.09 29.79 -16.60
C MET A 471 2.64 28.41 -16.09
N ARG A 472 1.33 28.20 -15.89
CA ARG A 472 0.78 26.88 -15.53
C ARG A 472 1.25 25.80 -16.51
N GLU A 473 1.07 26.05 -17.81
CA GLU A 473 1.39 25.08 -18.86
C GLU A 473 2.90 24.98 -19.10
N SER A 474 3.57 26.11 -19.37
CA SER A 474 4.96 26.09 -19.82
C SER A 474 5.93 25.79 -18.68
N ILE A 475 5.64 26.26 -17.46
CA ILE A 475 6.55 26.17 -16.32
C ILE A 475 6.16 25.02 -15.41
N GLY A 476 4.95 25.04 -14.82
CA GLY A 476 4.55 24.01 -13.86
C GLY A 476 4.47 22.61 -14.47
N LYS A 477 3.87 22.49 -15.65
CA LYS A 477 3.72 21.21 -16.35
C LYS A 477 4.97 20.86 -17.17
N ASN A 478 5.30 21.66 -18.18
CA ASN A 478 6.33 21.27 -19.15
C ASN A 478 7.76 21.38 -18.59
N LEU A 479 8.14 22.50 -17.99
CA LEU A 479 9.50 22.64 -17.43
C LEU A 479 9.69 21.79 -16.19
N VAL A 480 8.79 21.88 -15.20
CA VAL A 480 8.99 21.25 -13.89
C VAL A 480 8.58 19.78 -13.90
N SER A 481 7.31 19.46 -14.21
CA SER A 481 6.83 18.06 -14.06
C SER A 481 7.44 17.12 -15.09
N ILE A 482 7.37 17.48 -16.38
CA ILE A 482 8.01 16.70 -17.43
C ILE A 482 9.53 16.76 -17.31
N GLY A 483 10.10 17.88 -16.84
CA GLY A 483 11.54 17.96 -16.57
C GLY A 483 11.99 16.97 -15.51
N ILE A 484 11.31 16.91 -14.36
CA ILE A 484 11.59 15.92 -13.31
C ILE A 484 11.44 14.49 -13.86
N ASN A 485 10.38 14.20 -14.62
CA ASN A 485 10.20 12.88 -15.23
C ASN A 485 11.37 12.56 -16.18
N ASN A 486 11.72 13.47 -17.09
CA ASN A 486 12.77 13.30 -18.09
C ASN A 486 14.16 13.15 -17.47
N ALA A 487 14.48 13.92 -16.43
CA ALA A 487 15.73 13.78 -15.69
C ALA A 487 15.87 12.37 -15.08
N ASN A 488 14.76 11.80 -14.60
CA ASN A 488 14.71 10.43 -14.09
C ASN A 488 14.64 9.35 -15.19
N PHE A 489 14.54 9.75 -16.46
CA PHE A 489 14.64 8.91 -17.64
C PHE A 489 15.96 9.08 -18.40
N GLY A 490 16.89 9.91 -17.90
CA GLY A 490 18.19 10.16 -18.52
C GLY A 490 18.13 11.07 -19.75
N ILE A 491 17.03 11.78 -19.99
CA ILE A 491 16.90 12.73 -21.09
C ILE A 491 17.38 14.09 -20.59
N THR A 492 18.40 14.68 -21.21
CA THR A 492 19.05 15.93 -20.77
C THR A 492 18.29 17.20 -21.13
N ASP A 493 17.67 17.23 -22.31
CA ASP A 493 17.04 18.43 -22.87
C ASP A 493 16.00 18.08 -23.95
N THR A 494 15.05 19.01 -24.16
CA THR A 494 13.98 18.91 -25.17
C THR A 494 13.50 20.31 -25.58
N ALA A 495 12.55 20.43 -26.53
CA ALA A 495 11.91 21.72 -26.82
C ALA A 495 11.18 22.29 -25.58
N GLY A 496 11.19 23.61 -25.39
CA GLY A 496 10.73 24.24 -24.16
C GLY A 496 9.25 23.98 -23.81
N SER A 497 8.36 23.95 -24.81
CA SER A 497 6.95 23.61 -24.61
C SER A 497 6.64 22.12 -24.80
N ASN A 498 7.64 21.25 -24.91
CA ASN A 498 7.42 19.82 -25.09
C ASN A 498 6.72 19.23 -23.86
N SER A 499 5.53 18.67 -24.06
CA SER A 499 4.74 17.97 -23.05
C SER A 499 4.76 16.44 -23.22
N HIS A 500 5.55 15.94 -24.16
CA HIS A 500 5.67 14.51 -24.43
C HIS A 500 6.25 13.78 -23.23
N TRP A 501 5.61 12.67 -22.87
CA TRP A 501 6.01 11.80 -21.79
C TRP A 501 6.57 10.50 -22.38
N ALA A 502 7.90 10.36 -22.31
CA ALA A 502 8.60 9.21 -22.91
C ALA A 502 8.25 7.87 -22.23
N ARG A 503 8.00 7.91 -20.91
CA ARG A 503 7.55 6.79 -20.06
C ARG A 503 8.25 5.44 -20.35
N PRO A 504 9.59 5.31 -20.18
CA PRO A 504 10.26 4.01 -20.19
C PRO A 504 9.76 3.10 -19.06
N PHE A 505 9.38 3.69 -17.92
CA PHE A 505 8.74 3.04 -16.78
C PHE A 505 7.72 3.99 -16.15
N SER A 506 6.90 3.49 -15.22
CA SER A 506 5.79 4.25 -14.64
C SER A 506 6.27 5.24 -13.56
N HIS A 507 6.49 6.48 -13.99
CA HIS A 507 6.93 7.59 -13.15
C HIS A 507 6.15 8.86 -13.47
N ILE A 508 5.51 9.43 -12.45
CA ILE A 508 4.58 10.55 -12.54
C ILE A 508 5.03 11.66 -11.58
N THR A 509 4.93 12.92 -12.01
CA THR A 509 5.14 14.07 -11.13
C THR A 509 3.81 14.76 -10.82
N ALA A 510 3.43 14.73 -9.55
CA ALA A 510 2.34 15.50 -8.99
C ALA A 510 2.85 16.83 -8.43
N HIS A 511 2.09 17.90 -8.66
CA HIS A 511 2.43 19.20 -8.14
C HIS A 511 1.21 19.97 -7.66
N ASN A 512 1.46 20.80 -6.65
CA ASN A 512 0.67 21.99 -6.40
C ASN A 512 1.33 23.15 -7.13
N ASN A 513 0.52 24.00 -7.77
CA ASN A 513 1.06 25.11 -8.53
C ASN A 513 0.20 26.35 -8.38
N ARG A 514 0.81 27.49 -8.07
CA ARG A 514 0.15 28.79 -8.10
C ARG A 514 1.01 29.87 -8.76
N GLY A 515 0.35 30.80 -9.44
CA GLY A 515 1.04 31.87 -10.16
C GLY A 515 0.42 33.26 -9.93
N ARG A 516 1.23 34.30 -10.05
CA ARG A 516 0.76 35.69 -10.10
C ARG A 516 0.56 36.18 -11.54
N TYR A 517 -0.62 36.69 -11.82
CA TYR A 517 -1.04 37.15 -13.16
C TYR A 517 -1.63 38.57 -13.09
N LEU A 518 -1.51 39.30 -14.19
CA LEU A 518 -2.24 40.54 -14.48
C LEU A 518 -3.45 40.17 -15.31
N ALA A 519 -4.63 40.20 -14.70
CA ALA A 519 -5.88 39.80 -15.35
C ALA A 519 -6.97 40.85 -15.14
N LYS A 520 -7.88 40.97 -16.10
CA LYS A 520 -9.05 41.83 -15.97
C LYS A 520 -10.01 41.22 -14.95
N ASP A 521 -10.48 42.03 -14.01
CA ASP A 521 -11.57 41.67 -13.12
C ASP A 521 -12.94 41.74 -13.84
N LYS A 522 -14.02 41.51 -13.10
CA LYS A 522 -15.39 41.51 -13.64
C LYS A 522 -15.81 42.88 -14.23
N ASP A 523 -15.13 43.96 -13.82
CA ASP A 523 -15.40 45.33 -14.26
C ASP A 523 -14.42 45.78 -15.38
N GLY A 524 -13.55 44.88 -15.84
CA GLY A 524 -12.58 45.12 -16.92
C GLY A 524 -11.29 45.79 -16.46
N ILE A 525 -11.07 45.96 -15.15
CA ILE A 525 -9.86 46.58 -14.59
C ILE A 525 -8.77 45.53 -14.44
N VAL A 526 -7.58 45.81 -14.97
CA VAL A 526 -6.42 44.91 -14.83
C VAL A 526 -5.88 44.97 -13.40
N THR A 527 -5.92 43.85 -12.70
CA THR A 527 -5.41 43.71 -11.32
C THR A 527 -4.41 42.56 -11.22
N SER A 528 -3.49 42.64 -10.25
CA SER A 528 -2.60 41.53 -9.91
C SER A 528 -3.36 40.50 -9.07
N LYS A 529 -3.51 39.28 -9.59
CA LYS A 529 -4.20 38.18 -8.93
C LYS A 529 -3.27 36.98 -8.78
N VAL A 530 -3.33 36.33 -7.62
CA VAL A 530 -2.73 35.00 -7.42
C VAL A 530 -3.78 33.94 -7.75
N VAL A 531 -3.40 32.96 -8.57
CA VAL A 531 -4.26 31.88 -9.02
C VAL A 531 -3.66 30.55 -8.59
N ASN A 532 -4.44 29.74 -7.87
CA ASN A 532 -4.12 28.35 -7.61
C ASN A 532 -4.61 27.51 -8.80
N HIS A 533 -3.75 26.67 -9.35
CA HIS A 533 -4.05 25.77 -10.46
C HIS A 533 -4.40 24.37 -9.91
N GLY A 534 -5.20 23.61 -10.63
CA GLY A 534 -5.62 22.27 -10.22
C GLY A 534 -6.53 21.58 -11.23
N GLY A 535 -7.05 20.42 -10.83
CA GLY A 535 -8.05 19.64 -11.56
C GLY A 535 -7.61 19.23 -12.96
N SER A 536 -6.34 18.87 -13.13
CA SER A 536 -5.90 18.30 -14.40
C SER A 536 -4.75 17.31 -14.24
N GLY A 537 -4.83 16.19 -14.93
CA GLY A 537 -3.76 15.19 -15.02
C GLY A 537 -3.65 14.55 -16.39
N GLY A 538 -2.62 13.73 -16.57
CA GLY A 538 -2.30 13.02 -17.81
C GLY A 538 -0.85 13.24 -18.24
N GLY A 539 -0.31 12.29 -19.02
CA GLY A 539 1.04 12.43 -19.58
C GLY A 539 2.16 12.51 -18.54
N GLY A 540 2.04 11.80 -17.42
CA GLY A 540 3.02 11.83 -16.35
C GLY A 540 2.94 13.06 -15.44
N ILE A 541 1.84 13.83 -15.52
CA ILE A 541 1.65 15.08 -14.79
C ILE A 541 0.34 15.01 -13.98
N VAL A 542 0.37 15.56 -12.77
CA VAL A 542 -0.82 15.79 -11.94
C VAL A 542 -0.76 17.20 -11.38
N THR A 543 -1.72 18.06 -11.75
CA THR A 543 -1.83 19.44 -11.25
C THR A 543 -2.97 19.50 -10.25
N LEU A 544 -2.66 19.77 -9.00
CA LEU A 544 -3.59 19.60 -7.87
C LEU A 544 -3.84 20.91 -7.12
N THR A 545 -5.10 21.09 -6.71
CA THR A 545 -5.48 21.96 -5.60
C THR A 545 -5.62 21.16 -4.31
N ASP A 546 -6.23 19.98 -4.34
CA ASP A 546 -6.34 19.08 -3.21
C ASP A 546 -5.55 17.78 -3.49
N SER A 547 -4.55 17.50 -2.65
CA SER A 547 -3.71 16.29 -2.76
C SER A 547 -4.26 15.08 -1.98
N ARG A 548 -5.51 15.18 -1.55
CA ARG A 548 -6.25 14.18 -0.79
C ARG A 548 -7.69 14.12 -1.28
N GLY A 549 -8.27 12.93 -1.35
CA GLY A 549 -9.64 12.72 -1.82
C GLY A 549 -9.74 12.53 -3.34
N ASN A 550 -10.88 12.94 -3.91
CA ASN A 550 -11.20 12.60 -5.29
C ASN A 550 -10.32 13.30 -6.32
N GLU A 551 -9.89 14.55 -6.12
CA GLU A 551 -9.04 15.25 -7.10
C GLU A 551 -7.76 14.44 -7.38
N TRP A 552 -7.05 14.01 -6.34
CA TRP A 552 -5.90 13.11 -6.47
C TRP A 552 -6.22 11.84 -7.28
N SER A 553 -7.30 11.16 -6.92
CA SER A 553 -7.70 9.89 -7.53
C SER A 553 -8.09 10.08 -9.01
N HIS A 554 -8.79 11.17 -9.31
CA HIS A 554 -9.27 11.54 -10.63
C HIS A 554 -8.13 11.94 -11.57
N GLU A 555 -7.25 12.83 -11.12
CA GLU A 555 -6.15 13.33 -11.95
C GLU A 555 -5.07 12.27 -12.21
N LEU A 556 -4.83 11.36 -11.25
CA LEU A 556 -4.03 10.17 -11.52
C LEU A 556 -4.76 9.17 -12.44
N GLY A 557 -6.08 9.04 -12.31
CA GLY A 557 -6.90 8.27 -13.24
C GLY A 557 -6.67 8.65 -14.72
N HIS A 558 -6.55 9.95 -15.01
CA HIS A 558 -6.20 10.43 -16.35
C HIS A 558 -4.82 9.98 -16.83
N ASN A 559 -3.83 9.89 -15.94
CA ASN A 559 -2.51 9.35 -16.29
C ASN A 559 -2.60 7.88 -16.70
N TYR A 560 -3.51 7.13 -16.09
CA TYR A 560 -3.75 5.72 -16.40
C TYR A 560 -4.62 5.48 -17.64
N GLY A 561 -4.89 6.53 -18.43
CA GLY A 561 -5.68 6.45 -19.66
C GLY A 561 -7.19 6.41 -19.44
N ARG A 562 -7.68 6.83 -18.28
CA ARG A 562 -9.13 6.88 -17.99
C ARG A 562 -9.74 8.21 -18.44
N GLY A 563 -10.95 8.12 -19.02
CA GLY A 563 -11.80 9.27 -19.35
C GLY A 563 -12.84 9.55 -18.26
N HIS A 564 -13.61 10.62 -18.44
CA HIS A 564 -14.72 10.98 -17.55
C HIS A 564 -15.95 10.10 -17.75
N HIS A 565 -16.68 9.85 -16.66
CA HIS A 565 -17.97 9.15 -16.65
C HIS A 565 -17.96 7.83 -17.45
N PRO A 566 -17.11 6.85 -17.05
CA PRO A 566 -17.05 5.57 -17.73
C PRO A 566 -18.41 4.87 -17.67
N LYS A 567 -18.89 4.39 -18.81
CA LYS A 567 -20.18 3.73 -18.91
C LYS A 567 -20.18 2.38 -18.19
N ASN A 568 -21.22 2.13 -17.39
CA ASN A 568 -21.41 0.94 -16.54
C ASN A 568 -20.35 0.80 -15.43
N ALA A 569 -19.68 1.90 -15.07
CA ALA A 569 -18.62 1.90 -14.07
C ALA A 569 -18.50 3.25 -13.36
N SER A 570 -19.44 4.19 -13.59
CA SER A 570 -19.44 5.50 -12.94
C SER A 570 -19.98 5.44 -11.51
N ILE A 571 -20.80 4.42 -11.21
CA ILE A 571 -21.40 4.19 -9.89
C ILE A 571 -21.11 2.75 -9.47
N HIS A 572 -20.76 2.53 -8.21
CA HIS A 572 -20.66 1.19 -7.65
C HIS A 572 -22.04 0.53 -7.48
N ASP A 573 -22.04 -0.79 -7.42
CA ASP A 573 -23.23 -1.60 -7.16
C ASP A 573 -22.89 -2.87 -6.36
N MET A 574 -23.84 -3.81 -6.27
CA MET A 574 -23.66 -5.09 -5.58
C MET A 574 -22.64 -6.03 -6.26
N GLU A 575 -22.30 -5.81 -7.52
CA GLU A 575 -21.40 -6.68 -8.30
C GLU A 575 -19.95 -6.19 -8.27
N SER A 576 -19.75 -4.88 -8.11
CA SER A 576 -18.44 -4.24 -8.07
C SER A 576 -17.54 -4.71 -6.90
N GLY A 577 -18.13 -5.23 -5.82
CA GLY A 577 -17.39 -5.67 -4.63
C GLY A 577 -16.87 -4.52 -3.76
N TRP A 578 -16.15 -4.88 -2.70
CA TRP A 578 -15.58 -3.94 -1.72
C TRP A 578 -14.07 -3.82 -1.87
N GLY A 579 -13.49 -2.71 -1.41
CA GLY A 579 -12.05 -2.59 -1.29
C GLY A 579 -11.50 -3.41 -0.12
N TRP A 580 -10.18 -3.64 -0.13
CA TRP A 580 -9.46 -4.28 0.96
C TRP A 580 -8.29 -3.41 1.41
N ASP A 581 -8.19 -3.18 2.72
CA ASP A 581 -7.03 -2.54 3.33
C ASP A 581 -6.26 -3.58 4.14
N ALA A 582 -5.10 -3.99 3.64
CA ALA A 582 -4.30 -5.01 4.30
C ALA A 582 -3.54 -4.49 5.53
N ARG A 583 -3.35 -3.16 5.66
CA ARG A 583 -2.67 -2.54 6.79
C ARG A 583 -3.55 -2.46 8.02
N TYR A 584 -4.82 -2.07 7.84
CA TYR A 584 -5.82 -2.04 8.91
C TYR A 584 -6.55 -3.39 9.03
N LYS A 585 -6.38 -4.29 8.06
CA LYS A 585 -7.08 -5.57 7.94
C LYS A 585 -8.59 -5.34 8.00
N ARG A 586 -9.09 -4.51 7.09
CA ARG A 586 -10.51 -4.10 7.04
C ARG A 586 -11.01 -4.02 5.61
N PHE A 587 -12.29 -4.31 5.45
CA PHE A 587 -12.98 -4.05 4.19
C PHE A 587 -13.33 -2.57 4.04
N ILE A 588 -13.09 -2.02 2.86
CA ILE A 588 -13.51 -0.67 2.47
C ILE A 588 -14.83 -0.81 1.72
N GLY A 589 -15.94 -0.38 2.33
CA GLY A 589 -17.25 -0.51 1.70
C GLY A 589 -17.35 0.32 0.43
N ASN A 590 -18.05 -0.18 -0.59
CA ASN A 590 -18.40 0.58 -1.80
C ASN A 590 -19.70 1.40 -1.65
N ILE A 591 -20.15 1.57 -0.41
CA ILE A 591 -21.38 2.26 -0.01
C ILE A 591 -21.04 3.42 0.92
N HIS A 592 -21.83 4.49 0.85
CA HIS A 592 -21.60 5.67 1.67
C HIS A 592 -22.17 5.47 3.08
N TRP A 593 -21.29 5.38 4.08
CA TRP A 593 -21.67 5.01 5.44
C TRP A 593 -22.60 5.99 6.15
N SER A 594 -22.54 7.28 5.84
CA SER A 594 -23.24 8.33 6.61
C SER A 594 -24.31 9.11 5.84
N ASP A 595 -24.35 8.98 4.51
CA ASP A 595 -25.24 9.81 3.70
C ASP A 595 -26.65 9.23 3.64
N ALA A 596 -27.59 10.03 3.13
CA ALA A 596 -28.95 9.59 2.87
C ALA A 596 -28.97 8.41 1.87
N ALA A 597 -29.87 7.46 2.13
CA ALA A 597 -30.10 6.29 1.28
C ALA A 597 -30.90 6.67 0.03
N ILE A 598 -30.23 7.25 -0.96
CA ILE A 598 -30.83 7.65 -2.24
C ILE A 598 -30.46 6.69 -3.35
N THR A 599 -31.29 6.62 -4.39
CA THR A 599 -30.90 6.01 -5.66
C THR A 599 -29.86 6.90 -6.31
N MET A 600 -28.68 6.37 -6.57
CA MET A 600 -27.60 7.09 -7.24
C MET A 600 -27.82 7.05 -8.74
N THR A 601 -27.72 8.21 -9.38
CA THR A 601 -27.87 8.35 -10.83
C THR A 601 -26.69 9.15 -11.39
N ASN A 602 -26.32 8.85 -12.63
CA ASN A 602 -25.32 9.61 -13.36
C ASN A 602 -25.82 9.82 -14.80
N ASP A 603 -26.25 11.05 -15.11
CA ASP A 603 -26.87 11.38 -16.40
C ASP A 603 -25.90 11.25 -17.60
N ASN A 604 -24.60 11.40 -17.37
CA ASN A 604 -23.58 11.28 -18.43
C ASN A 604 -23.37 9.83 -18.88
N SER A 605 -23.50 8.87 -17.96
CA SER A 605 -23.35 7.43 -18.23
C SER A 605 -24.69 6.70 -18.41
N GLY A 606 -25.78 7.25 -17.87
CA GLY A 606 -27.11 6.64 -17.83
C GLY A 606 -27.30 5.61 -16.70
N GLU A 607 -26.34 5.49 -15.78
CA GLU A 607 -26.40 4.54 -14.67
C GLU A 607 -27.38 4.98 -13.58
N SER A 608 -28.09 4.01 -13.00
CA SER A 608 -29.02 4.22 -11.88
C SER A 608 -28.98 3.01 -10.95
N VAL A 609 -28.54 3.21 -9.71
CA VAL A 609 -28.32 2.14 -8.72
C VAL A 609 -29.09 2.44 -7.44
N PRO A 610 -30.05 1.58 -7.02
CA PRO A 610 -30.80 1.76 -5.79
C PRO A 610 -29.93 1.53 -4.55
N PRO A 611 -30.29 2.08 -3.38
CA PRO A 611 -29.52 1.91 -2.15
C PRO A 611 -29.53 0.45 -1.66
N PHE A 612 -28.41 0.00 -1.08
CA PHE A 612 -28.31 -1.26 -0.35
C PHE A 612 -29.15 -1.22 0.92
N ALA A 613 -29.98 -2.26 1.11
CA ALA A 613 -30.89 -2.42 2.24
C ALA A 613 -31.81 -1.22 2.52
N ASN A 614 -32.03 -0.34 1.53
CA ASN A 614 -32.71 0.95 1.69
C ASN A 614 -32.08 1.88 2.75
N GLU A 615 -30.81 1.67 3.11
CA GLU A 615 -30.13 2.41 4.19
C GLU A 615 -28.78 3.04 3.75
N PHE A 616 -28.14 2.47 2.72
CA PHE A 616 -26.84 2.93 2.23
C PHE A 616 -26.86 3.15 0.73
N ARG A 617 -26.58 4.37 0.27
CA ARG A 617 -26.36 4.64 -1.16
C ARG A 617 -25.01 4.09 -1.61
N PHE A 618 -24.87 3.67 -2.85
CA PHE A 618 -23.57 3.32 -3.42
C PHE A 618 -22.70 4.57 -3.65
N MET A 619 -21.39 4.37 -3.66
CA MET A 619 -20.43 5.42 -3.96
C MET A 619 -20.20 5.58 -5.47
N ARG A 620 -19.72 6.76 -5.87
CA ARG A 620 -19.28 7.03 -7.25
C ARG A 620 -17.82 6.67 -7.43
N GLU A 621 -17.48 6.24 -8.64
CA GLU A 621 -16.09 6.04 -9.07
C GLU A 621 -15.37 7.40 -9.26
N ALA A 622 -14.04 7.40 -9.23
CA ALA A 622 -13.22 8.62 -9.26
C ALA A 622 -13.47 9.54 -10.47
N MET A 623 -13.61 8.97 -11.67
CA MET A 623 -13.97 9.64 -12.92
C MET A 623 -15.48 9.87 -13.08
N GLY A 624 -16.30 9.25 -12.22
CA GLY A 624 -17.75 9.42 -12.11
C GLY A 624 -18.21 10.53 -11.16
N GLY A 625 -17.27 11.30 -10.57
CA GLY A 625 -17.54 12.30 -9.55
C GLY A 625 -17.48 11.74 -8.14
N GLY A 626 -16.41 10.99 -7.85
CA GLY A 626 -16.19 10.26 -6.60
C GLY A 626 -16.30 11.09 -5.31
N GLU A 627 -16.31 10.38 -4.19
CA GLU A 627 -16.62 10.96 -2.89
C GLU A 627 -15.45 11.77 -2.28
N PHE A 628 -15.77 12.62 -1.29
CA PHE A 628 -14.76 13.29 -0.47
C PHE A 628 -13.98 12.29 0.39
N ALA A 629 -12.79 12.69 0.82
CA ALA A 629 -11.95 11.89 1.71
C ALA A 629 -12.69 11.51 3.01
N LEU A 630 -12.35 10.34 3.56
CA LEU A 630 -12.90 9.78 4.79
C LEU A 630 -14.41 9.48 4.76
N THR A 631 -14.89 8.87 3.68
CA THR A 631 -16.25 8.30 3.65
C THR A 631 -16.45 7.26 4.76
N GLY A 632 -15.43 6.44 5.04
CA GLY A 632 -15.33 5.53 6.19
C GLY A 632 -14.31 5.96 7.23
N LEU A 633 -13.83 4.99 8.01
CA LEU A 633 -12.83 5.20 9.06
C LEU A 633 -11.42 5.43 8.49
N ILE A 634 -11.08 4.76 7.39
CA ILE A 634 -9.69 4.65 6.91
C ILE A 634 -9.48 5.08 5.44
N SER A 635 -10.53 5.26 4.64
CA SER A 635 -10.36 5.59 3.21
C SER A 635 -10.18 7.09 2.99
N HIS A 636 -8.96 7.53 2.65
CA HIS A 636 -8.62 8.93 2.32
C HIS A 636 -8.80 9.24 0.83
N TYR A 637 -8.71 8.22 -0.02
CA TYR A 637 -8.92 8.30 -1.46
C TYR A 637 -10.18 7.55 -1.89
N THR A 638 -10.65 7.88 -3.07
CA THR A 638 -11.85 7.30 -3.65
C THR A 638 -11.61 5.84 -3.99
N LEU A 639 -12.52 4.96 -3.55
CA LEU A 639 -12.52 3.57 -4.01
C LEU A 639 -12.86 3.56 -5.51
N GLU A 640 -12.02 2.92 -6.30
CA GLU A 640 -12.22 2.82 -7.74
C GLU A 640 -13.24 1.74 -8.06
N HIS A 641 -13.95 1.84 -9.19
CA HIS A 641 -14.73 0.72 -9.70
C HIS A 641 -13.78 -0.36 -10.24
N PRO A 642 -14.04 -1.68 -10.06
CA PRO A 642 -13.13 -2.72 -10.54
C PRO A 642 -12.89 -2.65 -12.05
N MET A 643 -13.89 -2.24 -12.84
CA MET A 643 -13.70 -2.02 -14.29
C MET A 643 -12.73 -0.88 -14.61
N ALA A 644 -12.71 0.18 -13.79
CA ALA A 644 -11.73 1.27 -13.92
C ALA A 644 -10.34 0.81 -13.48
N THR A 645 -10.26 0.04 -12.39
CA THR A 645 -9.02 -0.59 -11.92
C THR A 645 -8.45 -1.55 -12.96
N ARG A 646 -9.28 -2.28 -13.72
CA ARG A 646 -8.81 -3.12 -14.84
C ARG A 646 -8.12 -2.30 -15.93
N VAL A 647 -8.71 -1.18 -16.36
CA VAL A 647 -8.08 -0.27 -17.34
C VAL A 647 -6.69 0.16 -16.86
N THR A 648 -6.57 0.44 -15.56
CA THR A 648 -5.30 0.82 -14.95
C THR A 648 -4.31 -0.32 -14.83
N GLN A 649 -4.75 -1.53 -14.49
CA GLN A 649 -3.89 -2.71 -14.50
C GLN A 649 -3.32 -2.96 -15.90
N ASP A 650 -4.15 -2.89 -16.95
CA ASP A 650 -3.71 -3.04 -18.33
C ASP A 650 -2.76 -1.92 -18.76
N TRP A 651 -2.96 -0.70 -18.25
CA TRP A 651 -2.07 0.44 -18.49
C TRP A 651 -0.69 0.24 -17.84
N PHE A 652 -0.66 -0.35 -16.64
CA PHE A 652 0.57 -0.68 -15.92
C PHE A 652 1.32 -1.86 -16.55
N ASN A 653 0.62 -2.93 -16.91
CA ASN A 653 1.22 -4.12 -17.53
C ASN A 653 1.88 -3.83 -18.89
N ARG A 654 1.47 -2.75 -19.57
CA ARG A 654 2.09 -2.24 -20.81
C ARG A 654 3.30 -1.34 -20.58
N SER A 655 3.67 -1.04 -19.34
CA SER A 655 4.90 -0.31 -19.00
C SER A 655 6.02 -1.28 -18.69
N ASN A 656 7.27 -0.84 -18.89
CA ASN A 656 8.38 -1.58 -18.31
C ASN A 656 8.48 -1.29 -16.81
N ASN A 657 9.07 -2.25 -16.10
CA ASN A 657 9.73 -2.06 -14.81
C ASN A 657 11.25 -1.98 -15.05
N LEU A 658 11.97 -1.35 -14.11
CA LEU A 658 13.43 -1.41 -14.04
C LEU A 658 13.84 -2.74 -13.40
N ASP A 659 14.81 -3.43 -13.99
CA ASP A 659 15.39 -4.66 -13.45
C ASP A 659 16.89 -4.69 -13.71
N ALA A 660 17.68 -4.58 -12.65
CA ALA A 660 19.14 -4.57 -12.72
C ALA A 660 19.74 -5.92 -13.19
N ASN A 661 18.97 -7.01 -13.15
CA ASN A 661 19.38 -8.31 -13.65
C ASN A 661 19.05 -8.52 -15.14
N SER A 662 18.24 -7.65 -15.74
CA SER A 662 17.94 -7.66 -17.17
C SER A 662 19.12 -7.13 -17.97
N SER A 663 19.42 -7.74 -19.12
CA SER A 663 20.49 -7.28 -20.01
C SER A 663 20.21 -5.92 -20.64
N THR A 664 18.94 -5.54 -20.75
CA THR A 664 18.51 -4.22 -21.24
C THR A 664 18.30 -3.21 -20.09
N GLY A 665 18.25 -3.68 -18.83
CA GLY A 665 17.84 -2.90 -17.67
C GLY A 665 16.31 -2.75 -17.50
N PHE A 666 15.52 -3.27 -18.46
CA PHE A 666 14.07 -3.13 -18.48
C PHE A 666 13.39 -4.48 -18.72
N VAL A 667 12.24 -4.68 -18.07
CA VAL A 667 11.38 -5.85 -18.29
C VAL A 667 9.93 -5.43 -18.44
N GLN A 668 9.17 -6.10 -19.30
CA GLN A 668 7.75 -5.86 -19.51
C GLN A 668 6.95 -7.13 -19.24
N TRP A 669 5.72 -6.98 -18.75
CA TRP A 669 4.83 -8.11 -18.49
C TRP A 669 4.28 -8.70 -19.79
N ASP A 670 4.51 -9.99 -20.01
CA ASP A 670 3.85 -10.76 -21.05
C ASP A 670 2.67 -11.56 -20.48
N GLN A 671 1.45 -11.13 -20.82
CA GLN A 671 0.22 -11.73 -20.29
C GLN A 671 0.01 -13.18 -20.76
N ALA A 672 0.50 -13.55 -21.95
CA ALA A 672 0.29 -14.87 -22.53
C ALA A 672 1.10 -15.95 -21.79
N SER A 673 2.37 -15.67 -21.48
CA SER A 673 3.22 -16.56 -20.68
C SER A 673 3.11 -16.34 -19.18
N GLN A 674 2.42 -15.27 -18.75
CA GLN A 674 2.37 -14.77 -17.37
C GLN A 674 3.77 -14.62 -16.76
N ARG A 675 4.69 -13.97 -17.48
CA ARG A 675 6.07 -13.73 -17.04
C ARG A 675 6.56 -12.35 -17.47
N TYR A 676 7.55 -11.83 -16.77
CA TYR A 676 8.32 -10.69 -17.25
C TYR A 676 9.35 -11.15 -18.28
N ILE A 677 9.43 -10.41 -19.39
CA ILE A 677 10.42 -10.61 -20.45
C ILE A 677 11.25 -9.34 -20.64
N GLU A 678 12.48 -9.48 -21.12
CA GLU A 678 13.34 -8.33 -21.42
C GLU A 678 12.66 -7.41 -22.45
N SER A 679 12.81 -6.10 -22.24
CA SER A 679 12.21 -5.07 -23.09
C SER A 679 13.30 -4.12 -23.59
N GLU A 680 13.34 -3.90 -24.89
CA GLU A 680 14.31 -3.01 -25.54
C GLU A 680 13.78 -1.57 -25.56
N THR A 681 14.63 -0.61 -25.20
CA THR A 681 14.32 0.81 -25.24
C THR A 681 15.52 1.61 -25.74
N VAL A 682 15.26 2.74 -26.40
CA VAL A 682 16.31 3.67 -26.84
C VAL A 682 16.87 4.52 -25.70
N LEU A 683 16.25 4.46 -24.52
CA LEU A 683 16.66 5.22 -23.33
C LEU A 683 17.64 4.41 -22.49
N ALA A 684 18.63 5.10 -21.91
CA ALA A 684 19.62 4.48 -21.04
C ALA A 684 18.97 3.93 -19.77
N THR A 685 19.54 2.85 -19.24
CA THR A 685 19.23 2.39 -17.88
C THR A 685 19.91 3.30 -16.85
N PRO A 686 19.30 3.56 -15.69
CA PRO A 686 19.95 4.26 -14.60
C PRO A 686 21.23 3.55 -14.13
N THR A 687 22.26 4.31 -13.79
CA THR A 687 23.45 3.79 -13.10
C THR A 687 23.20 3.62 -11.60
N GLN A 688 22.31 4.43 -11.03
CA GLN A 688 21.79 4.29 -9.67
C GLN A 688 20.29 4.63 -9.66
N GLN A 689 19.51 3.83 -8.94
CA GLN A 689 18.06 3.98 -8.82
C GLN A 689 17.67 4.37 -7.40
N GLY A 690 16.72 5.30 -7.27
CA GLY A 690 16.08 5.62 -6.00
C GLY A 690 17.00 6.26 -4.96
N VAL A 691 17.97 7.05 -5.40
CA VAL A 691 18.91 7.78 -4.56
C VAL A 691 18.51 9.26 -4.43
N PRO A 692 18.94 9.99 -3.39
CA PRO A 692 18.72 11.43 -3.33
C PRO A 692 19.39 12.16 -4.51
N VAL A 693 18.67 13.08 -5.14
CA VAL A 693 19.13 13.82 -6.33
C VAL A 693 18.93 15.32 -6.22
N ILE A 694 19.76 16.06 -6.94
CA ILE A 694 19.61 17.48 -7.24
C ILE A 694 19.17 17.59 -8.70
N THR A 695 17.95 18.04 -8.95
CA THR A 695 17.45 18.24 -10.29
C THR A 695 17.71 19.68 -10.75
N VAL A 696 18.46 19.81 -11.84
CA VAL A 696 18.72 21.07 -12.53
C VAL A 696 17.68 21.25 -13.63
N LEU A 697 16.94 22.35 -13.57
CA LEU A 697 15.95 22.73 -14.58
C LEU A 697 16.33 24.07 -15.21
N GLY A 698 16.06 24.25 -16.50
CA GLY A 698 16.45 25.46 -17.22
C GLY A 698 15.71 25.67 -18.53
N ILE A 699 15.68 26.92 -18.99
CA ILE A 699 15.37 27.29 -20.37
C ILE A 699 16.64 27.83 -20.99
N TYR A 700 17.00 27.38 -22.19
CA TYR A 700 18.15 27.91 -22.89
C TYR A 700 17.91 28.02 -24.39
N ASP A 701 18.47 29.05 -24.98
CA ASP A 701 18.35 29.28 -26.41
C ASP A 701 19.68 29.11 -27.13
N PRO A 702 19.90 27.98 -27.82
CA PRO A 702 21.15 27.76 -28.54
C PRO A 702 21.36 28.76 -29.68
N VAL A 703 20.34 29.46 -30.19
CA VAL A 703 20.53 30.50 -31.22
C VAL A 703 20.67 31.91 -30.65
N GLU A 704 20.65 32.08 -29.32
CA GLU A 704 20.86 33.36 -28.61
C GLU A 704 19.87 34.47 -29.01
N ALA A 705 18.70 34.12 -29.55
CA ALA A 705 17.65 35.08 -29.90
C ALA A 705 16.71 35.36 -28.72
N ASN A 706 16.59 34.43 -27.79
CA ASN A 706 15.80 34.52 -26.57
C ASN A 706 16.70 34.46 -25.32
N PRO A 707 16.30 35.09 -24.21
CA PRO A 707 16.99 34.92 -22.93
C PRO A 707 17.03 33.46 -22.48
N SER A 708 18.12 33.09 -21.82
CA SER A 708 18.30 31.80 -21.14
C SER A 708 18.24 31.98 -19.63
N GLN A 709 17.89 30.93 -18.90
CA GLN A 709 17.80 30.92 -17.45
C GLN A 709 17.98 29.50 -16.89
N ILE A 710 18.93 29.34 -15.97
CA ILE A 710 18.99 28.23 -15.02
C ILE A 710 18.03 28.57 -13.87
N TYR A 711 17.12 27.65 -13.55
CA TYR A 711 16.17 27.82 -12.45
C TYR A 711 16.82 27.41 -11.11
N PRO A 712 16.28 27.88 -9.96
CA PRO A 712 16.75 27.42 -8.67
C PRO A 712 16.75 25.89 -8.59
N LEU A 713 17.80 25.32 -8.01
CA LEU A 713 17.92 23.89 -7.83
C LEU A 713 16.79 23.34 -6.97
N THR A 714 16.26 22.19 -7.40
CA THR A 714 15.27 21.42 -6.64
C THR A 714 15.89 20.11 -6.20
N TYR A 715 15.59 19.70 -4.98
CA TYR A 715 16.21 18.53 -4.36
C TYR A 715 15.13 17.51 -4.06
N SER A 716 15.43 16.23 -4.27
CA SER A 716 14.54 15.14 -3.93
C SER A 716 15.25 14.06 -3.13
N ASN A 717 14.46 13.40 -2.30
CA ASN A 717 14.84 12.24 -1.53
C ASN A 717 14.95 10.94 -2.37
N TYR A 718 14.46 10.95 -3.62
CA TYR A 718 14.42 9.77 -4.48
C TYR A 718 14.45 10.16 -5.96
N GLY A 719 15.43 9.66 -6.69
CA GLY A 719 15.54 9.80 -8.13
C GLY A 719 16.61 8.88 -8.71
N ASN A 720 16.77 8.98 -10.02
CA ASN A 720 17.69 8.14 -10.80
C ASN A 720 18.86 8.96 -11.32
N LEU A 721 20.06 8.36 -11.27
CA LEU A 721 21.29 8.89 -11.86
C LEU A 721 21.66 8.12 -13.12
N PHE A 722 22.33 8.81 -14.05
CA PHE A 722 22.71 8.28 -15.35
C PHE A 722 24.13 8.71 -15.70
N ASP A 723 24.75 7.97 -16.61
CA ASP A 723 25.95 8.45 -17.32
C ASP A 723 25.53 9.55 -18.30
N LEU A 724 25.75 10.79 -17.91
CA LEU A 724 25.34 11.97 -18.69
C LEU A 724 26.25 12.15 -19.92
N PRO A 725 25.70 12.60 -21.07
CA PRO A 725 26.45 12.71 -22.31
C PRO A 725 27.57 13.75 -22.18
N ALA A 726 28.77 13.40 -22.66
CA ALA A 726 29.90 14.33 -22.74
C ALA A 726 29.84 15.16 -24.04
N PRO A 727 30.32 16.42 -24.04
CA PRO A 727 30.47 17.21 -25.27
C PRO A 727 31.30 16.49 -26.33
N SER A 728 30.99 16.75 -27.60
CA SER A 728 31.71 16.14 -28.73
C SER A 728 33.17 16.60 -28.76
N THR A 729 34.07 15.67 -29.06
CA THR A 729 35.50 15.94 -29.25
C THR A 729 35.84 16.33 -30.70
N VAL A 730 34.86 16.34 -31.60
CA VAL A 730 35.06 16.70 -33.02
C VAL A 730 35.30 18.20 -33.14
N ALA A 731 36.41 18.57 -33.78
CA ALA A 731 36.77 19.96 -34.01
C ALA A 731 35.73 20.67 -34.91
N PRO A 732 35.31 21.89 -34.58
CA PRO A 732 34.45 22.70 -35.43
C PRO A 732 35.05 22.93 -36.81
N GLN A 733 34.21 22.85 -37.85
CA GLN A 733 34.55 23.16 -39.24
C GLN A 733 34.47 24.67 -39.50
N ARG A 734 34.97 25.13 -40.65
CA ARG A 734 34.76 26.52 -41.09
C ARG A 734 33.27 26.77 -41.38
N GLU A 735 32.85 28.03 -41.23
CA GLU A 735 31.46 28.46 -41.41
C GLU A 735 31.30 29.46 -42.57
N GLY A 736 30.17 29.39 -43.26
CA GLY A 736 29.76 30.38 -44.24
C GLY A 736 30.62 30.39 -45.51
N TRP A 737 30.82 31.59 -46.06
CA TRP A 737 31.69 31.82 -47.22
C TRP A 737 33.13 32.03 -46.78
N VAL A 738 34.00 31.06 -47.07
CA VAL A 738 35.36 31.01 -46.54
C VAL A 738 36.37 31.38 -47.64
N SER A 739 37.18 32.42 -47.40
CA SER A 739 38.21 32.86 -48.34
C SER A 739 39.30 31.81 -48.54
N VAL A 740 39.54 31.42 -49.79
CA VAL A 740 40.60 30.45 -50.13
C VAL A 740 41.99 31.06 -49.90
N ALA A 741 42.15 32.37 -50.06
CA ALA A 741 43.43 33.05 -49.84
C ALA A 741 43.98 32.93 -48.40
N ASN A 742 43.11 32.66 -47.43
CA ASN A 742 43.44 32.61 -46.00
C ASN A 742 43.22 31.22 -45.38
N MET A 743 43.11 30.17 -46.19
CA MET A 743 42.78 28.81 -45.76
C MET A 743 44.00 27.89 -45.89
N SER A 744 44.29 27.10 -44.85
CA SER A 744 45.31 26.04 -44.91
C SER A 744 44.77 24.75 -45.56
N ASP A 745 45.66 23.89 -46.05
CA ASP A 745 45.28 22.59 -46.63
C ASP A 745 44.51 21.71 -45.63
N THR A 746 44.89 21.76 -44.35
CA THR A 746 44.19 21.03 -43.28
C THR A 746 42.77 21.54 -43.10
N GLU A 747 42.58 22.86 -42.98
CA GLU A 747 41.24 23.44 -42.82
C GLU A 747 40.35 23.20 -44.04
N ARG A 748 40.95 23.12 -45.23
CA ARG A 748 40.23 22.78 -46.46
C ARG A 748 39.72 21.34 -46.46
N ASN A 749 40.53 20.39 -45.99
CA ASN A 749 40.18 18.98 -45.95
C ASN A 749 39.18 18.65 -44.83
N ASP A 750 39.28 19.34 -43.70
CA ASP A 750 38.42 19.10 -42.53
C ASP A 750 37.06 19.80 -42.64
N THR A 751 36.89 20.72 -43.59
CA THR A 751 35.62 21.42 -43.84
C THR A 751 34.79 20.70 -44.90
N GLU A 752 33.53 20.42 -44.58
CA GLU A 752 32.55 19.94 -45.55
C GLU A 752 32.08 21.11 -46.43
N TRP A 753 32.32 21.04 -47.74
CA TRP A 753 31.96 22.08 -48.71
C TRP A 753 30.64 21.77 -49.42
N GLN A 754 29.79 22.78 -49.60
CA GLN A 754 28.61 22.66 -50.45
C GLN A 754 29.00 22.63 -51.92
N THR A 755 28.20 21.92 -52.72
CA THR A 755 28.53 21.64 -54.11
C THR A 755 27.41 22.04 -55.08
N ILE A 756 27.83 22.48 -56.26
CA ILE A 756 27.01 22.77 -57.43
C ILE A 756 27.23 21.72 -58.51
N LYS A 757 26.18 21.43 -59.27
CA LYS A 757 26.26 20.52 -60.41
C LYS A 757 26.62 21.31 -61.68
N ILE A 758 27.72 20.94 -62.31
CA ILE A 758 28.23 21.50 -63.56
C ILE A 758 28.65 20.32 -64.45
N ASP A 759 28.15 20.27 -65.67
CA ASP A 759 28.41 19.19 -66.63
C ASP A 759 28.12 17.79 -66.05
N ASN A 760 27.05 17.67 -65.25
CA ASN A 760 26.68 16.50 -64.44
C ASN A 760 27.67 16.08 -63.34
N GLN A 761 28.69 16.89 -63.04
CA GLN A 761 29.62 16.67 -61.93
C GLN A 761 29.33 17.62 -60.77
N TRP A 762 29.37 17.11 -59.53
CA TRP A 762 29.27 17.95 -58.33
C TRP A 762 30.64 18.53 -57.99
N LEU A 763 30.75 19.86 -58.04
CA LEU A 763 31.98 20.61 -57.80
C LEU A 763 31.78 21.59 -56.62
N PRO A 764 32.85 21.96 -55.88
CA PRO A 764 32.74 22.93 -54.79
C PRO A 764 32.14 24.25 -55.26
N LEU A 765 31.14 24.73 -54.53
CA LEU A 765 30.44 25.97 -54.79
C LEU A 765 31.28 27.16 -54.28
N CYS A 766 31.41 28.20 -55.10
CA CYS A 766 32.20 29.37 -54.75
C CYS A 766 31.55 30.69 -55.15
N GLN A 767 31.93 31.78 -54.49
CA GLN A 767 31.57 33.15 -54.87
C GLN A 767 32.79 34.04 -55.09
N PHE A 768 32.66 35.03 -55.97
CA PHE A 768 33.73 35.97 -56.31
C PHE A 768 33.17 37.27 -56.89
N ASN A 769 33.92 38.37 -56.75
CA ASN A 769 33.60 39.62 -57.41
C ASN A 769 34.24 39.68 -58.80
N TYR A 770 33.49 40.15 -59.80
CA TYR A 770 33.97 40.38 -61.15
C TYR A 770 33.60 41.80 -61.59
N THR A 771 34.58 42.54 -62.09
CA THR A 771 34.39 43.89 -62.67
C THR A 771 34.45 43.78 -64.18
N ASN A 772 33.38 44.16 -64.85
CA ASN A 772 33.33 44.12 -66.30
C ASN A 772 34.10 45.27 -66.97
N THR A 773 34.16 45.25 -68.30
CA THR A 773 34.85 46.29 -69.09
C THR A 773 34.26 47.71 -68.95
N ASN A 774 33.01 47.84 -68.47
CA ASN A 774 32.37 49.12 -68.15
C ASN A 774 32.66 49.61 -66.72
N GLY A 775 33.48 48.89 -65.95
CA GLY A 775 33.81 49.21 -64.56
C GLY A 775 32.70 48.87 -63.56
N VAL A 776 31.67 48.11 -63.97
CA VAL A 776 30.59 47.65 -63.10
C VAL A 776 31.02 46.36 -62.42
N THR A 777 30.96 46.32 -61.09
CA THR A 777 31.30 45.15 -60.30
C THR A 777 30.04 44.43 -59.85
N ALA A 778 30.03 43.11 -59.98
CA ALA A 778 29.01 42.24 -59.39
C ALA A 778 29.65 41.01 -58.74
N ASN A 779 28.96 40.46 -57.75
CA ASN A 779 29.32 39.20 -57.14
C ASN A 779 28.63 38.05 -57.88
N PHE A 780 29.42 37.09 -58.33
CA PHE A 780 28.95 35.88 -59.01
C PHE A 780 29.16 34.67 -58.13
N VAL A 781 28.23 33.71 -58.26
CA VAL A 781 28.35 32.38 -57.68
C VAL A 781 28.58 31.39 -58.83
N GLY A 782 29.50 30.47 -58.62
CA GLY A 782 29.94 29.51 -59.62
C GLY A 782 30.55 28.27 -58.98
N PHE A 783 31.48 27.64 -59.70
CA PHE A 783 32.18 26.45 -59.24
C PHE A 783 33.69 26.66 -59.25
N GLU A 784 34.37 25.96 -58.35
CA GLU A 784 35.82 25.95 -58.26
C GLU A 784 36.42 25.11 -59.39
N ASN A 785 37.33 25.70 -60.16
CA ASN A 785 38.27 24.96 -60.99
C ASN A 785 39.58 24.79 -60.22
N THR A 786 39.83 23.58 -59.76
CA THR A 786 41.00 23.23 -58.94
C THR A 786 42.31 23.26 -59.72
N GLU A 787 42.28 23.06 -61.06
CA GLU A 787 43.49 23.08 -61.90
C GLU A 787 44.06 24.49 -62.05
N THR A 788 43.18 25.49 -62.14
CA THR A 788 43.54 26.90 -62.32
C THR A 788 43.47 27.71 -61.03
N ALA A 789 42.96 27.11 -59.95
CA ALA A 789 42.69 27.75 -58.66
C ALA A 789 41.86 29.03 -58.81
N THR A 790 40.76 28.93 -59.56
CA THR A 790 39.82 30.04 -59.84
C THR A 790 38.36 29.60 -59.62
N CYS A 791 37.50 30.53 -59.24
CA CYS A 791 36.05 30.35 -59.29
C CYS A 791 35.49 30.92 -60.60
N GLN A 792 34.62 30.19 -61.28
CA GLN A 792 34.03 30.62 -62.56
C GLN A 792 32.56 30.25 -62.66
N VAL A 793 31.80 31.03 -63.44
CA VAL A 793 30.39 30.69 -63.74
C VAL A 793 30.31 29.51 -64.72
N SER A 794 29.12 28.90 -64.86
CA SER A 794 28.91 27.81 -65.82
C SER A 794 29.18 28.26 -67.25
N SER A 795 29.54 27.33 -68.13
CA SER A 795 29.76 27.58 -69.56
C SER A 795 28.52 28.09 -70.29
N ASP A 796 27.33 27.85 -69.72
CA ASP A 796 26.04 28.33 -70.21
C ASP A 796 25.78 29.82 -69.90
N MET A 797 26.52 30.42 -68.97
CA MET A 797 26.33 31.80 -68.54
C MET A 797 27.39 32.75 -69.10
N TYR A 798 26.97 33.96 -69.47
CA TYR A 798 27.88 35.07 -69.73
C TYR A 798 27.24 36.41 -69.39
N TRP A 799 28.08 37.42 -69.09
CA TRP A 799 27.65 38.80 -68.90
C TRP A 799 27.76 39.57 -70.22
N SER A 800 26.64 40.08 -70.72
CA SER A 800 26.57 40.83 -71.98
C SER A 800 26.87 42.30 -71.75
N VAL A 801 28.08 42.75 -72.11
CA VAL A 801 28.53 44.13 -71.88
C VAL A 801 28.86 44.78 -73.22
N ASN A 802 28.18 45.86 -73.60
CA ASN A 802 28.31 46.50 -74.92
C ASN A 802 28.16 45.52 -76.10
N ASN A 803 27.25 44.55 -75.98
CA ASN A 803 27.07 43.44 -76.92
C ASN A 803 28.29 42.49 -77.07
N GLN A 804 29.27 42.55 -76.16
CA GLN A 804 30.35 41.58 -76.07
C GLN A 804 30.07 40.56 -74.96
N ARG A 805 30.54 39.32 -75.18
CA ARG A 805 30.44 38.22 -74.24
C ARG A 805 31.63 38.27 -73.27
N GLU A 806 31.37 38.57 -72.01
CA GLU A 806 32.33 38.39 -70.92
C GLU A 806 31.94 37.16 -70.09
N VAL A 807 32.88 36.27 -69.77
CA VAL A 807 32.63 35.11 -68.90
C VAL A 807 33.27 35.40 -67.53
N PRO A 808 32.47 35.69 -66.49
CA PRO A 808 32.99 35.98 -65.16
C PRO A 808 33.86 34.83 -64.62
N VAL A 809 35.09 35.17 -64.25
CA VAL A 809 36.06 34.28 -63.58
C VAL A 809 36.84 35.09 -62.54
N SER A 810 37.17 34.50 -61.39
CA SER A 810 37.96 35.14 -60.34
C SER A 810 39.44 35.24 -60.72
N SER A 811 40.20 36.06 -59.99
CA SER A 811 41.66 35.90 -59.93
C SER A 811 42.04 34.59 -59.23
N ILE A 812 43.29 34.15 -59.42
CA ILE A 812 43.84 32.97 -58.73
C ILE A 812 43.68 33.15 -57.20
N ASN A 813 43.04 32.19 -56.53
CA ASN A 813 42.67 32.21 -55.10
C ASN A 813 41.79 33.39 -54.65
N GLY A 814 41.29 34.22 -55.57
CA GLY A 814 40.49 35.42 -55.29
C GLY A 814 38.99 35.13 -55.10
N TYR A 815 38.64 34.03 -54.46
CA TYR A 815 37.26 33.56 -54.29
C TYR A 815 37.04 32.96 -52.89
N GLN A 816 35.78 32.74 -52.56
CA GLN A 816 35.36 32.08 -51.33
C GLN A 816 34.64 30.77 -51.65
N LEU A 817 34.89 29.71 -50.90
CA LEU A 817 34.14 28.46 -50.95
C LEU A 817 33.00 28.47 -49.93
N LEU A 818 31.90 27.77 -50.22
CA LEU A 818 30.75 27.68 -49.32
C LEU A 818 30.83 26.46 -48.40
N ALA A 819 31.01 26.66 -47.09
CA ALA A 819 30.94 25.58 -46.11
C ALA A 819 29.51 25.07 -45.89
N SER A 820 29.36 23.81 -45.48
CA SER A 820 28.05 23.23 -45.12
C SER A 820 27.51 23.81 -43.81
N LYS A 821 28.40 24.27 -42.92
CA LYS A 821 28.09 24.87 -41.63
C LYS A 821 28.03 26.39 -41.71
N GLY A 822 27.23 27.00 -40.84
CA GLY A 822 27.09 28.45 -40.78
C GLY A 822 26.62 28.92 -39.40
N GLU A 823 27.03 30.14 -39.03
CA GLU A 823 26.67 30.81 -37.77
C GLU A 823 25.14 30.90 -37.58
N LYS A 824 24.40 31.08 -38.68
CA LYS A 824 22.93 31.10 -38.70
C LYS A 824 22.40 29.96 -39.56
N VAL A 825 21.59 29.10 -38.96
CA VAL A 825 20.79 28.10 -39.69
C VAL A 825 19.75 28.82 -40.55
N GLY A 826 19.69 28.47 -41.82
CA GLY A 826 18.76 29.09 -42.77
C GLY A 826 19.28 29.04 -44.21
N ASN A 827 18.51 29.65 -45.11
CA ASN A 827 18.88 29.74 -46.52
C ASN A 827 20.22 30.47 -46.69
N VAL A 828 21.10 29.92 -47.51
CA VAL A 828 22.36 30.57 -47.88
C VAL A 828 22.03 31.79 -48.73
N THR A 829 22.66 32.91 -48.40
CA THR A 829 22.52 34.18 -49.10
C THR A 829 23.86 34.68 -49.61
N TYR A 830 23.80 35.57 -50.59
CA TYR A 830 24.92 36.40 -51.02
C TYR A 830 24.39 37.76 -51.50
N ILE A 831 25.27 38.71 -51.76
CA ILE A 831 24.91 40.05 -52.25
C ILE A 831 25.36 40.15 -53.71
N PRO A 832 24.46 39.95 -54.70
CA PRO A 832 24.84 39.97 -56.12
C PRO A 832 25.35 41.34 -56.56
N THR A 833 24.68 42.41 -56.14
CA THR A 833 25.14 43.80 -56.23
C THR A 833 24.67 44.56 -54.99
N ILE A 834 25.27 45.72 -54.73
CA ILE A 834 24.89 46.56 -53.59
C ILE A 834 23.41 47.00 -53.69
N GLU A 835 22.91 47.27 -54.90
CA GLU A 835 21.54 47.72 -55.14
C GLU A 835 20.49 46.63 -54.89
N LEU A 836 20.84 45.37 -55.16
CA LEU A 836 19.93 44.23 -54.98
C LEU A 836 19.85 43.76 -53.53
N GLY A 837 20.87 44.09 -52.73
CA GLY A 837 20.99 43.64 -51.34
C GLY A 837 21.20 42.13 -51.24
N GLU A 838 20.92 41.60 -50.04
CA GLU A 838 21.05 40.18 -49.74
C GLU A 838 19.96 39.36 -50.43
N LYS A 839 20.34 38.33 -51.17
CA LYS A 839 19.41 37.44 -51.88
C LYS A 839 19.69 35.98 -51.57
N THR A 840 18.63 35.16 -51.54
CA THR A 840 18.73 33.71 -51.35
C THR A 840 19.36 33.04 -52.57
N LEU A 841 20.41 32.27 -52.35
CA LEU A 841 21.14 31.52 -53.36
C LEU A 841 20.29 30.38 -53.95
N CYS A 842 20.38 30.20 -55.26
CA CYS A 842 19.83 29.06 -55.96
C CYS A 842 20.79 28.57 -57.06
N THR A 843 20.74 27.28 -57.36
CA THR A 843 21.45 26.67 -58.48
C THR A 843 20.55 25.72 -59.24
N LEU A 844 20.99 25.33 -60.42
CA LEU A 844 20.30 24.34 -61.23
C LEU A 844 20.82 22.93 -60.91
N ASP A 845 19.90 21.99 -60.73
CA ASP A 845 20.15 20.55 -60.66
C ASP A 845 19.27 19.87 -61.71
N LYS A 846 19.55 20.16 -62.98
CA LYS A 846 18.90 19.52 -64.12
C LYS A 846 19.81 18.43 -64.68
N ALA A 847 19.23 17.50 -65.45
CA ALA A 847 20.00 16.51 -66.17
C ALA A 847 20.46 17.11 -67.51
N GLY A 848 21.73 16.91 -67.88
CA GLY A 848 22.34 17.50 -69.07
C GLY A 848 23.23 18.70 -68.75
N THR A 849 23.93 19.21 -69.76
CA THR A 849 24.98 20.25 -69.61
C THR A 849 24.55 21.63 -70.09
N SER A 850 23.34 21.75 -70.66
CA SER A 850 22.87 22.98 -71.31
C SER A 850 22.13 23.94 -70.37
N HIS A 851 22.03 23.60 -69.08
CA HIS A 851 21.22 24.33 -68.10
C HIS A 851 21.88 24.34 -66.72
N ASP A 852 23.16 24.72 -66.69
CA ASP A 852 23.95 24.80 -65.45
C ASP A 852 24.10 26.24 -65.01
N GLY A 853 24.27 26.46 -63.71
CA GLY A 853 24.58 27.78 -63.17
C GLY A 853 23.97 28.06 -61.81
N ALA A 854 24.34 29.21 -61.29
CA ALA A 854 23.88 29.73 -60.01
C ALA A 854 23.26 31.12 -60.20
N GLY A 855 22.40 31.50 -59.28
CA GLY A 855 21.82 32.82 -59.20
C GLY A 855 21.12 33.01 -57.86
N PHE A 856 20.10 33.87 -57.86
CA PHE A 856 19.34 34.16 -56.67
C PHE A 856 17.83 34.08 -56.90
N ILE A 857 17.09 33.85 -55.81
CA ILE A 857 15.63 33.80 -55.83
C ILE A 857 15.05 35.22 -55.82
N GLU A 858 14.31 35.56 -56.85
CA GLU A 858 13.51 36.79 -56.94
C GLU A 858 12.30 36.56 -57.85
N ASN A 859 11.14 37.12 -57.49
CA ASN A 859 9.90 37.01 -58.27
C ASN A 859 9.52 35.56 -58.66
N ASN A 860 9.69 34.60 -57.73
CA ASN A 860 9.48 33.16 -57.98
C ASN A 860 10.33 32.61 -59.14
N ARG A 861 11.55 33.13 -59.31
CA ARG A 861 12.54 32.64 -60.27
C ARG A 861 13.90 32.52 -59.62
N CYS A 862 14.66 31.51 -60.01
CA CYS A 862 16.10 31.49 -59.85
C CYS A 862 16.70 32.27 -61.03
N MET A 863 17.24 33.46 -60.80
CA MET A 863 17.69 34.37 -61.84
C MET A 863 19.00 35.06 -61.49
N GLN A 864 19.55 35.80 -62.44
CA GLN A 864 20.79 36.55 -62.29
C GLN A 864 20.57 38.06 -62.46
N ILE A 865 21.64 38.82 -62.20
CA ILE A 865 21.67 40.26 -62.42
C ILE A 865 21.39 40.59 -63.89
N ALA A 866 21.05 41.85 -64.18
CA ALA A 866 20.75 42.31 -65.53
C ALA A 866 21.88 41.97 -66.52
N ASP A 867 21.48 41.59 -67.74
CA ASP A 867 22.36 41.25 -68.86
C ASP A 867 23.22 39.99 -68.71
N VAL A 868 23.01 39.19 -67.66
CA VAL A 868 23.52 37.81 -67.62
C VAL A 868 22.61 36.92 -68.45
N LYS A 869 23.20 36.27 -69.46
CA LYS A 869 22.48 35.55 -70.52
C LYS A 869 22.97 34.11 -70.65
N HIS A 870 22.06 33.27 -71.12
CA HIS A 870 22.35 31.97 -71.71
C HIS A 870 23.18 32.12 -72.97
N THR A 871 23.92 31.07 -73.35
CA THR A 871 24.65 31.00 -74.63
C THR A 871 23.77 31.27 -75.87
N ASN A 872 22.46 31.05 -75.77
CA ASN A 872 21.47 31.36 -76.83
C ASN A 872 20.99 32.82 -76.86
N GLY A 873 21.48 33.67 -75.96
CA GLY A 873 21.17 35.11 -75.87
C GLY A 873 19.95 35.48 -75.02
N ALA A 874 19.20 34.51 -74.46
CA ALA A 874 18.12 34.78 -73.51
C ALA A 874 18.66 35.12 -72.11
N ASN A 875 17.93 35.91 -71.32
CA ASN A 875 18.32 36.18 -69.93
C ASN A 875 18.34 34.88 -69.10
N TRP A 876 19.36 34.72 -68.24
CA TRP A 876 19.47 33.57 -67.36
C TRP A 876 18.44 33.66 -66.22
N ALA A 877 17.32 32.96 -66.37
CA ALA A 877 16.25 32.96 -65.38
C ALA A 877 15.33 31.73 -65.52
N TYR A 878 15.13 30.99 -64.44
CA TYR A 878 14.29 29.79 -64.38
C TYR A 878 13.20 29.94 -63.33
N ALA A 879 11.99 29.48 -63.61
CA ALA A 879 10.90 29.59 -62.65
C ALA A 879 11.10 28.64 -61.46
N SER A 880 11.03 29.16 -60.23
CA SER A 880 11.38 28.45 -58.99
C SER A 880 10.50 27.23 -58.68
N HIS A 881 9.32 27.15 -59.28
CA HIS A 881 8.39 26.01 -59.14
C HIS A 881 8.68 24.86 -60.12
N GLN A 882 9.58 25.04 -61.09
CA GLN A 882 10.00 23.97 -61.98
C GLN A 882 11.03 23.08 -61.27
N GLY A 883 10.91 21.76 -61.42
CA GLY A 883 11.88 20.81 -60.86
C GLY A 883 13.31 21.07 -61.36
N GLY A 884 14.30 20.74 -60.52
CA GLY A 884 15.73 20.93 -60.81
C GLY A 884 16.28 22.31 -60.43
N ILE A 885 15.71 22.97 -59.43
CA ILE A 885 16.29 24.14 -58.75
C ILE A 885 16.64 23.73 -57.32
N LYS A 886 17.93 23.83 -56.97
CA LYS A 886 18.46 23.54 -55.65
C LYS A 886 18.70 24.85 -54.89
N GLN A 887 18.04 24.98 -53.74
CA GLN A 887 18.36 26.01 -52.74
C GLN A 887 19.27 25.40 -51.68
N TYR A 888 20.11 26.24 -51.07
CA TYR A 888 21.09 25.82 -50.08
C TYR A 888 20.73 26.35 -48.71
N SER A 889 21.08 25.60 -47.68
CA SER A 889 20.91 26.01 -46.29
C SER A 889 22.13 25.62 -45.46
N PHE A 890 22.47 26.44 -44.47
CA PHE A 890 23.50 26.08 -43.50
C PHE A 890 22.95 25.12 -42.44
N ALA A 891 23.77 24.15 -42.03
CA ALA A 891 23.54 23.35 -40.83
C ALA A 891 24.28 23.98 -39.63
N SER A 892 23.68 23.90 -38.43
CA SER A 892 24.38 24.30 -37.19
C SER A 892 25.46 23.26 -36.87
N GLN A 893 26.62 23.73 -36.42
CA GLN A 893 27.63 22.92 -35.73
C GLN A 893 27.87 23.40 -34.30
N LYS A 894 27.01 24.31 -33.82
CA LYS A 894 27.07 24.82 -32.47
C LYS A 894 26.91 23.66 -31.49
N GLN A 895 27.66 23.70 -30.40
CA GLN A 895 27.58 22.75 -29.31
C GLN A 895 27.29 23.51 -28.04
N CYS A 896 26.26 23.10 -27.31
CA CYS A 896 25.95 23.66 -26.00
C CYS A 896 26.32 22.65 -24.92
N LYS A 897 26.64 23.15 -23.74
CA LYS A 897 26.92 22.31 -22.57
C LYS A 897 26.49 23.00 -21.28
N LEU A 898 26.22 22.18 -20.28
CA LEU A 898 26.10 22.57 -18.89
C LEU A 898 27.43 22.29 -18.20
N VAL A 899 28.08 23.34 -17.69
CA VAL A 899 29.28 23.24 -16.87
C VAL A 899 28.84 23.26 -15.41
N VAL A 900 29.11 22.18 -14.69
CA VAL A 900 28.78 22.02 -13.28
C VAL A 900 30.08 22.01 -12.49
N GLU A 901 30.26 23.01 -11.65
CA GLU A 901 31.40 23.12 -10.75
C GLU A 901 30.93 22.79 -9.34
N ALA A 902 31.43 21.69 -8.80
CA ALA A 902 31.09 21.20 -7.47
C ALA A 902 31.83 21.97 -6.36
N GLU A 903 31.29 21.95 -5.15
CA GLU A 903 31.93 22.54 -3.96
C GLU A 903 33.32 21.94 -3.67
N ASN A 904 33.58 20.70 -4.10
CA ASN A 904 34.87 20.02 -3.97
C ASN A 904 35.90 20.43 -5.06
N GLY A 905 35.53 21.29 -6.02
CA GLY A 905 36.37 21.74 -7.13
C GLY A 905 36.32 20.87 -8.39
N GLU A 906 35.54 19.78 -8.39
CA GLU A 906 35.31 18.95 -9.57
C GLU A 906 34.47 19.70 -10.62
N ILE A 907 34.82 19.52 -11.89
CA ILE A 907 34.13 20.15 -13.02
C ILE A 907 33.59 19.07 -13.94
N SER A 908 32.27 19.04 -14.11
CA SER A 908 31.57 18.16 -15.06
C SER A 908 31.02 18.98 -16.22
N ASN A 909 31.27 18.51 -17.45
CA ASN A 909 30.70 19.10 -18.66
C ASN A 909 29.66 18.14 -19.24
N ILE A 910 28.41 18.57 -19.30
CA ILE A 910 27.29 17.76 -19.78
C ILE A 910 26.81 18.35 -21.11
N ALA A 911 26.78 17.55 -22.17
CA ALA A 911 26.33 17.98 -23.47
C ALA A 911 24.84 18.35 -23.46
N LEU A 912 24.51 19.43 -24.17
CA LEU A 912 23.15 19.86 -24.51
C LEU A 912 23.06 20.05 -26.02
N SER A 913 21.84 20.03 -26.57
CA SER A 913 21.61 20.29 -27.98
C SER A 913 22.05 21.70 -28.36
N GLY A 914 22.90 21.81 -29.39
CA GLY A 914 23.35 23.08 -29.95
C GLY A 914 22.41 23.71 -30.97
N TYR A 915 21.19 23.19 -31.10
CA TYR A 915 20.14 23.75 -31.94
C TYR A 915 18.79 23.65 -31.23
N ARG A 916 17.85 24.53 -31.62
CA ARG A 916 16.49 24.47 -31.09
C ARG A 916 15.81 23.19 -31.60
N HIS A 917 15.25 22.39 -30.70
CA HIS A 917 14.42 21.24 -31.10
C HIS A 917 13.16 21.69 -31.88
N ASN A 918 12.69 22.92 -31.63
CA ASN A 918 11.62 23.58 -32.35
C ASN A 918 12.04 25.01 -32.67
N SER A 919 12.07 25.39 -33.95
CA SER A 919 12.62 26.68 -34.40
C SER A 919 11.98 27.91 -33.74
N ASN A 920 10.76 27.80 -33.23
CA ASN A 920 9.98 28.92 -32.71
C ASN A 920 10.14 29.16 -31.20
N GLU A 921 10.91 28.33 -30.50
CA GLU A 921 11.04 28.41 -29.04
C GLU A 921 12.43 27.97 -28.56
N SER A 922 12.82 28.43 -27.37
CA SER A 922 13.98 27.96 -26.65
C SER A 922 13.82 26.49 -26.22
N ASN A 923 14.94 25.81 -25.98
CA ASN A 923 14.94 24.48 -25.38
C ASN A 923 14.74 24.57 -23.86
N LYS A 924 14.35 23.44 -23.26
CA LYS A 924 14.43 23.23 -21.81
C LYS A 924 15.46 22.15 -21.51
N LEU A 925 16.16 22.28 -20.38
CA LEU A 925 17.08 21.27 -19.84
C LEU A 925 16.54 20.72 -18.52
N HIS A 926 16.87 19.45 -18.25
CA HIS A 926 16.43 18.70 -17.09
C HIS A 926 17.41 17.57 -16.79
N ILE A 927 18.18 17.69 -15.69
CA ILE A 927 19.28 16.77 -15.35
C ILE A 927 19.23 16.46 -13.86
N ASN A 928 19.41 15.18 -13.50
CA ASN A 928 19.67 14.78 -12.11
C ASN A 928 21.18 14.71 -11.85
N LEU A 929 21.61 15.39 -10.79
CA LEU A 929 22.95 15.32 -10.22
C LEU A 929 22.91 14.61 -8.87
N PRO A 930 24.00 13.96 -8.44
CA PRO A 930 24.04 13.29 -7.14
C PRO A 930 23.98 14.33 -5.99
N ALA A 931 23.20 14.04 -4.95
CA ALA A 931 22.97 15.00 -3.87
C ALA A 931 24.13 15.15 -2.86
N ASP A 932 25.03 14.17 -2.82
CA ASP A 932 26.24 14.20 -1.98
C ASP A 932 27.35 15.11 -2.55
N ASN A 933 27.34 15.36 -3.86
CA ASN A 933 28.24 16.28 -4.54
C ASN A 933 27.52 17.56 -4.98
N HIS A 934 27.41 18.51 -4.05
CA HIS A 934 26.65 19.73 -4.27
C HIS A 934 27.33 20.67 -5.29
N PRO A 935 26.61 21.18 -6.30
CA PRO A 935 27.16 22.16 -7.23
C PRO A 935 27.33 23.52 -6.53
N ALA A 936 28.50 24.14 -6.64
CA ALA A 936 28.74 25.52 -6.20
C ALA A 936 28.35 26.56 -7.27
N ARG A 937 28.54 26.21 -8.54
CA ARG A 937 28.22 27.04 -9.70
C ARG A 937 27.78 26.20 -10.88
N ILE A 938 26.78 26.68 -11.61
CA ILE A 938 26.34 26.07 -12.86
C ILE A 938 26.30 27.13 -13.95
N THR A 939 26.85 26.80 -15.11
CA THR A 939 26.91 27.66 -16.29
C THR A 939 26.36 26.93 -17.51
N ILE A 940 25.48 27.59 -18.28
CA ILE A 940 25.11 27.13 -19.62
C ILE A 940 25.94 27.94 -20.60
N GLU A 941 26.66 27.25 -21.48
CA GLU A 941 27.43 27.90 -22.55
C GLU A 941 27.32 27.14 -23.86
N CYS A 942 27.50 27.87 -24.96
CA CYS A 942 27.53 27.31 -26.30
C CYS A 942 28.71 27.84 -27.09
N ALA A 943 29.26 27.00 -27.97
CA ALA A 943 30.37 27.35 -28.85
C ALA A 943 30.09 26.91 -30.28
N SER A 944 30.44 27.75 -31.26
CA SER A 944 30.37 27.44 -32.70
C SER A 944 31.74 27.09 -33.29
N THR A 945 32.83 27.70 -32.79
CA THR A 945 34.21 27.43 -33.18
C THR A 945 35.15 27.44 -31.97
N ILE A 946 36.38 26.91 -32.11
CA ILE A 946 37.37 26.87 -31.02
C ILE A 946 37.68 28.30 -30.55
N GLY A 947 37.45 28.57 -29.25
CA GLY A 947 37.72 29.87 -28.63
C GLY A 947 36.58 30.89 -28.70
N THR A 948 35.46 30.57 -29.35
CA THR A 948 34.23 31.39 -29.33
C THR A 948 33.20 30.75 -28.41
N GLU A 949 33.25 31.06 -27.12
CA GLU A 949 32.28 30.60 -26.12
C GLU A 949 31.30 31.73 -25.79
N SER A 950 30.00 31.45 -25.93
CA SER A 950 28.91 32.31 -25.46
C SER A 950 28.32 31.71 -24.19
N VAL A 951 28.48 32.43 -23.08
CA VAL A 951 27.84 32.09 -21.80
C VAL A 951 26.39 32.58 -21.84
N LEU A 952 25.44 31.65 -21.81
CA LEU A 952 24.02 31.96 -21.90
C LEU A 952 23.42 32.34 -20.53
N ASP A 953 23.82 31.64 -19.48
CA ASP A 953 23.48 31.97 -18.10
C ASP A 953 24.49 31.36 -17.12
N THR A 954 24.64 31.96 -15.94
CA THR A 954 25.47 31.43 -14.86
C THR A 954 24.81 31.73 -13.53
N VAL A 955 24.68 30.70 -12.70
CA VAL A 955 24.06 30.81 -11.38
C VAL A 955 24.98 30.24 -10.31
N MET A 956 25.13 30.99 -9.22
CA MET A 956 25.68 30.46 -7.97
C MET A 956 24.60 29.66 -7.27
N THR A 957 24.95 28.49 -6.77
CA THR A 957 23.99 27.53 -6.23
C THR A 957 24.22 27.38 -4.74
N PRO A 958 23.68 28.28 -3.88
CA PRO A 958 23.73 28.06 -2.44
C PRO A 958 22.88 26.86 -2.06
N ARG A 959 23.27 26.16 -0.99
CA ARG A 959 22.47 25.08 -0.41
C ARG A 959 21.08 25.61 0.00
N ASN A 960 20.04 24.89 -0.40
CA ASN A 960 18.67 25.22 -0.03
C ASN A 960 18.40 24.70 1.39
N PRO A 961 18.09 25.56 2.38
CA PRO A 961 17.84 25.11 3.75
C PRO A 961 16.62 24.19 3.87
N ALA A 962 15.66 24.27 2.93
CA ALA A 962 14.48 23.40 2.90
C ALA A 962 14.82 21.92 2.68
N VAL A 963 16.06 21.60 2.28
CA VAL A 963 16.53 20.20 2.20
C VAL A 963 16.48 19.51 3.56
N ALA A 964 16.66 20.24 4.66
CA ALA A 964 16.57 19.69 6.01
C ALA A 964 15.15 19.24 6.39
N ASP A 965 14.12 19.77 5.70
CA ASP A 965 12.71 19.46 5.94
C ASP A 965 12.16 18.40 4.98
N LEU A 966 12.98 17.94 4.01
CA LEU A 966 12.57 16.86 3.10
C LEU A 966 12.24 15.60 3.88
N LYS A 967 11.08 15.03 3.60
CA LYS A 967 10.74 13.71 4.14
C LYS A 967 11.57 12.64 3.44
N GLY A 968 11.80 11.50 4.09
CA GLY A 968 12.32 10.31 3.42
C GLY A 968 11.31 9.73 2.42
N PRO A 969 11.74 8.96 1.41
CA PRO A 969 10.80 8.39 0.45
C PRO A 969 9.96 7.31 1.12
N VAL A 970 8.67 7.29 0.80
CA VAL A 970 7.74 6.26 1.27
C VAL A 970 7.66 5.16 0.22
N ILE A 971 8.15 3.97 0.57
CA ILE A 971 8.12 2.77 -0.28
C ILE A 971 7.18 1.75 0.35
N ILE A 972 6.20 1.28 -0.42
CA ILE A 972 5.12 0.38 0.01
C ILE A 972 4.99 -0.79 -0.97
N GLY A 973 4.64 -1.96 -0.45
CA GLY A 973 4.45 -3.18 -1.24
C GLY A 973 5.70 -4.06 -1.33
N GLN A 974 5.55 -5.25 -1.89
CA GLN A 974 6.60 -6.29 -1.95
C GLN A 974 7.30 -6.49 -0.59
N GLU A 975 8.63 -6.54 -0.54
CA GLU A 975 9.44 -6.72 0.67
C GLU A 975 9.35 -5.57 1.68
N TYR A 976 8.88 -4.39 1.24
CA TYR A 976 8.67 -3.23 2.10
C TYR A 976 7.36 -3.34 2.90
N GLY A 977 6.36 -4.07 2.37
CA GLY A 977 5.05 -4.23 2.98
C GLY A 977 4.45 -2.88 3.36
N TYR A 978 4.06 -2.73 4.64
CA TYR A 978 3.61 -1.47 5.24
C TYR A 978 4.51 -1.00 6.38
N LYS A 979 5.80 -1.38 6.36
CA LYS A 979 6.76 -1.05 7.42
C LYS A 979 6.85 0.45 7.69
N VAL A 980 6.61 1.27 6.66
CA VAL A 980 6.57 2.73 6.79
C VAL A 980 5.54 3.21 7.81
N LEU A 981 4.50 2.43 8.12
CA LEU A 981 3.47 2.71 9.13
C LEU A 981 3.65 1.95 10.46
N GLU A 982 4.75 1.22 10.62
CA GLU A 982 5.15 0.67 11.91
C GLU A 982 5.59 1.82 12.82
N SER A 983 5.15 1.79 14.07
CA SER A 983 5.35 2.85 15.03
C SER A 983 6.29 2.40 16.12
N ALA A 984 7.17 3.31 16.54
CA ALA A 984 8.10 3.05 17.63
C ALA A 984 7.42 3.05 19.01
N ILE A 985 6.16 3.51 19.10
CA ILE A 985 5.43 3.57 20.37
C ILE A 985 4.42 2.41 20.49
N PRO A 986 4.26 1.81 21.68
CA PRO A 986 3.23 0.79 21.91
C PRO A 986 1.81 1.33 21.67
N ALA A 987 0.88 0.44 21.32
CA ALA A 987 -0.51 0.79 21.11
C ALA A 987 -1.26 1.00 22.44
N GLY A 988 -2.06 2.06 22.54
CA GLY A 988 -2.87 2.35 23.73
C GLY A 988 -2.05 2.89 24.90
N TRP A 989 -2.42 2.50 26.12
CA TRP A 989 -1.72 2.91 27.34
C TRP A 989 -0.42 2.11 27.49
N PHE A 990 0.70 2.81 27.74
CA PHE A 990 2.00 2.16 27.96
C PHE A 990 2.83 2.88 29.01
N ALA A 991 3.57 2.13 29.83
CA ALA A 991 4.41 2.69 30.88
C ALA A 991 5.56 3.51 30.30
N HIS A 992 5.93 4.60 30.99
CA HIS A 992 7.16 5.31 30.74
C HIS A 992 8.37 4.37 30.96
N THR A 993 9.41 4.49 30.14
CA THR A 993 10.65 3.71 30.22
C THR A 993 11.84 4.63 30.14
N ASP A 994 12.93 4.26 30.82
CA ASP A 994 14.18 5.05 30.80
C ASP A 994 14.67 5.22 29.36
N GLY A 995 14.76 6.47 28.90
CA GLY A 995 15.16 6.84 27.53
C GLY A 995 14.00 7.12 26.57
N PHE A 996 12.74 6.96 26.98
CA PHE A 996 11.60 7.41 26.18
C PHE A 996 11.45 8.93 26.27
N ASP A 997 11.74 9.62 25.16
CA ASP A 997 11.53 11.05 25.02
C ASP A 997 10.65 11.35 23.78
N PRO A 998 9.43 11.89 23.96
CA PRO A 998 8.55 12.29 22.86
C PRO A 998 9.20 13.25 21.83
N SER A 999 10.21 14.03 22.23
CA SER A 999 10.93 14.96 21.37
C SER A 999 11.76 14.26 20.29
N THR A 1000 12.12 12.99 20.51
CA THR A 1000 12.90 12.14 19.58
C THR A 1000 12.03 11.37 18.59
N LEU A 1001 10.70 11.30 18.83
CA LEU A 1001 9.77 10.59 17.95
C LEU A 1001 9.62 11.27 16.59
N SER A 1002 9.33 10.46 15.56
CA SER A 1002 8.86 10.96 14.27
C SER A 1002 7.64 11.87 14.45
N THR A 1003 7.45 12.85 13.56
CA THR A 1003 6.29 13.76 13.61
C THR A 1003 4.97 12.98 13.65
N ARG A 1004 4.88 11.88 12.90
CA ARG A 1004 3.72 11.00 12.91
C ARG A 1004 3.48 10.35 14.28
N ASP A 1005 4.47 9.66 14.83
CA ASP A 1005 4.30 8.95 16.12
C ASP A 1005 4.00 9.95 17.25
N ARG A 1006 4.68 11.09 17.25
CA ARG A 1006 4.40 12.18 18.19
C ARG A 1006 2.97 12.69 18.06
N SER A 1007 2.45 12.86 16.84
CA SER A 1007 1.08 13.31 16.60
C SER A 1007 0.02 12.28 17.04
N SER A 1008 0.43 11.03 17.23
CA SER A 1008 -0.44 9.94 17.70
C SER A 1008 -0.52 9.84 19.22
N LEU A 1009 0.36 10.52 19.98
CA LEU A 1009 0.18 10.67 21.42
C LEU A 1009 -1.07 11.51 21.71
N ALA A 1010 -1.91 11.05 22.63
CA ALA A 1010 -3.10 11.80 23.02
C ALA A 1010 -2.68 13.08 23.75
N THR A 1011 -3.27 14.21 23.39
CA THR A 1011 -3.01 15.51 24.02
C THR A 1011 -4.31 16.14 24.50
N LEU A 1012 -4.21 16.95 25.55
CA LEU A 1012 -5.34 17.72 26.10
C LEU A 1012 -5.02 19.22 26.12
N SER A 1013 -6.02 20.08 26.27
CA SER A 1013 -5.82 21.54 26.32
C SER A 1013 -5.49 22.00 27.73
N VAL A 1014 -4.35 22.67 27.91
CA VAL A 1014 -3.97 23.38 29.14
C VAL A 1014 -3.60 24.82 28.77
N GLY A 1015 -4.55 25.75 28.91
CA GLY A 1015 -4.36 27.12 28.41
C GLY A 1015 -4.13 27.14 26.89
N SER A 1016 -3.00 27.68 26.44
CA SER A 1016 -2.56 27.65 25.03
C SER A 1016 -1.76 26.39 24.65
N GLU A 1017 -1.40 25.56 25.63
CA GLU A 1017 -0.56 24.39 25.44
C GLU A 1017 -1.37 23.12 25.19
N ARG A 1018 -0.69 22.10 24.64
CA ARG A 1018 -1.24 20.79 24.31
C ARG A 1018 -0.37 19.66 24.86
N PRO A 1019 -0.19 19.55 26.19
CA PRO A 1019 0.63 18.50 26.77
C PRO A 1019 0.01 17.12 26.55
N ASN A 1020 0.86 16.08 26.63
CA ASN A 1020 0.45 14.69 26.46
C ASN A 1020 -0.40 14.22 27.65
N VAL A 1021 -1.44 13.46 27.37
CA VAL A 1021 -2.31 12.83 28.37
C VAL A 1021 -1.55 11.67 29.02
N CYS A 1022 -1.68 11.54 30.33
CA CYS A 1022 -1.09 10.44 31.10
C CYS A 1022 -2.06 9.90 32.16
N ARG A 1023 -1.73 8.72 32.70
CA ARG A 1023 -2.37 8.15 33.88
C ARG A 1023 -1.36 7.49 34.80
N PHE A 1024 -1.71 7.31 36.07
CA PHE A 1024 -0.91 6.58 37.04
C PHE A 1024 -1.81 6.03 38.16
N GLN A 1025 -1.27 5.12 38.96
CA GLN A 1025 -1.95 4.60 40.15
C GLN A 1025 -1.65 5.47 41.36
N LEU A 1026 -2.69 5.79 42.14
CA LEU A 1026 -2.59 6.59 43.35
C LEU A 1026 -3.50 6.01 44.44
N ALA A 1027 -2.94 5.77 45.63
CA ALA A 1027 -3.71 5.40 46.81
C ALA A 1027 -4.52 6.61 47.34
N ILE A 1028 -5.85 6.53 47.27
CA ILE A 1028 -6.76 7.53 47.83
C ILE A 1028 -7.57 6.85 48.94
N ASN A 1029 -7.41 7.31 50.18
CA ASN A 1029 -8.03 6.68 51.37
C ASN A 1029 -7.71 5.18 51.51
N GLY A 1030 -6.49 4.77 51.15
CA GLY A 1030 -6.03 3.39 51.23
C GLY A 1030 -6.51 2.47 50.10
N VAL A 1031 -7.17 3.02 49.07
CA VAL A 1031 -7.59 2.28 47.88
C VAL A 1031 -6.80 2.79 46.68
N GLU A 1032 -6.10 1.89 45.99
CA GLU A 1032 -5.44 2.20 44.72
C GLU A 1032 -6.48 2.57 43.65
N GLN A 1033 -6.29 3.72 43.02
CA GLN A 1033 -7.16 4.26 41.99
C GLN A 1033 -6.32 4.75 40.80
N THR A 1034 -6.81 4.52 39.59
CA THR A 1034 -6.21 5.09 38.38
C THR A 1034 -6.68 6.52 38.21
N VAL A 1035 -5.74 7.46 38.23
CA VAL A 1035 -5.98 8.89 38.06
C VAL A 1035 -5.38 9.37 36.74
N HIS A 1036 -5.93 10.44 36.17
CA HIS A 1036 -5.54 10.97 34.86
C HIS A 1036 -4.96 12.38 34.99
N GLY A 1037 -4.04 12.74 34.12
CA GLY A 1037 -3.39 14.05 34.12
C GLY A 1037 -2.80 14.39 32.77
N TYR A 1038 -1.87 15.34 32.78
CA TYR A 1038 -1.00 15.62 31.65
C TYR A 1038 0.47 15.54 32.07
N VAL A 1039 1.34 15.30 31.11
CA VAL A 1039 2.78 15.17 31.35
C VAL A 1039 3.42 16.55 31.39
N GLU A 1040 4.15 16.81 32.48
CA GLU A 1040 5.10 17.91 32.62
C GLU A 1040 6.52 17.40 32.32
N ASP A 1041 7.28 18.17 31.55
CA ASP A 1041 8.66 17.88 31.15
C ASP A 1041 9.59 18.89 31.84
N PHE A 1042 10.54 18.39 32.63
CA PHE A 1042 11.49 19.22 33.37
C PHE A 1042 12.75 19.58 32.57
N GLY A 1043 12.87 19.11 31.33
CA GLY A 1043 13.97 19.44 30.40
C GLY A 1043 15.30 18.74 30.69
N ASN A 1044 15.34 17.83 31.65
CA ASN A 1044 16.49 17.02 32.05
C ASN A 1044 16.28 15.51 31.83
N GLY A 1045 15.23 15.13 31.10
CA GLY A 1045 14.80 13.74 30.93
C GLY A 1045 13.86 13.24 32.03
N ASP A 1046 13.55 14.06 33.04
CA ASP A 1046 12.52 13.77 34.03
C ASP A 1046 11.16 14.26 33.53
N PHE A 1047 10.19 13.36 33.59
CA PHE A 1047 8.79 13.61 33.28
C PHE A 1047 7.93 13.27 34.49
N GLN A 1048 6.84 14.01 34.69
CA GLN A 1048 5.87 13.73 35.74
C GLN A 1048 4.45 13.89 35.24
N CYS A 1049 3.57 12.95 35.58
CA CYS A 1049 2.15 13.09 35.32
C CYS A 1049 1.52 13.95 36.42
N THR A 1050 0.86 15.05 36.03
CA THR A 1050 0.36 16.07 36.94
C THR A 1050 -1.08 16.49 36.64
N GLY A 1051 -1.79 16.90 37.68
CA GLY A 1051 -3.05 17.64 37.59
C GLY A 1051 -2.89 19.15 37.45
N GLY A 1052 -1.66 19.66 37.37
CA GLY A 1052 -1.36 21.09 37.33
C GLY A 1052 -1.63 21.81 38.65
N SER A 1053 -1.75 23.13 38.59
CA SER A 1053 -1.96 23.98 39.79
C SER A 1053 -3.39 23.97 40.32
N GLU A 1054 -4.35 23.48 39.53
CA GLU A 1054 -5.78 23.61 39.84
C GLU A 1054 -6.47 22.30 40.20
N ILE A 1055 -5.81 21.15 40.02
CA ILE A 1055 -6.39 19.84 40.33
C ILE A 1055 -5.62 19.21 41.50
N THR A 1056 -6.36 18.93 42.57
CA THR A 1056 -5.83 18.36 43.82
C THR A 1056 -6.47 17.01 44.11
N VAL A 1057 -5.80 16.23 44.95
CA VAL A 1057 -6.35 15.02 45.58
C VAL A 1057 -6.63 15.33 47.05
N THR A 1058 -7.85 15.03 47.50
CA THR A 1058 -8.22 15.08 48.92
C THR A 1058 -8.38 13.67 49.46
N ASP A 1059 -7.64 13.35 50.52
CA ASP A 1059 -7.73 12.09 51.24
C ASP A 1059 -7.73 12.30 52.77
N SER A 1060 -7.59 11.21 53.54
CA SER A 1060 -7.50 11.23 55.00
C SER A 1060 -6.34 12.05 55.58
N GLN A 1061 -5.33 12.39 54.76
CA GLN A 1061 -4.15 13.16 55.16
C GLN A 1061 -4.26 14.65 54.79
N GLY A 1062 -5.26 15.04 54.00
CA GLY A 1062 -5.54 16.43 53.61
C GLY A 1062 -5.67 16.60 52.10
N GLU A 1063 -5.53 17.84 51.65
CA GLU A 1063 -5.53 18.18 50.22
C GLU A 1063 -4.09 18.36 49.72
N GLN A 1064 -3.72 17.64 48.68
CA GLN A 1064 -2.37 17.63 48.08
C GLN A 1064 -2.44 17.80 46.56
N PRO A 1065 -1.36 18.25 45.90
CA PRO A 1065 -1.29 18.28 44.43
C PRO A 1065 -1.42 16.86 43.83
N LEU A 1066 -2.10 16.75 42.69
CA LEU A 1066 -2.20 15.49 41.95
C LEU A 1066 -0.89 15.26 41.16
N LEU A 1067 0.01 14.42 41.68
CA LEU A 1067 1.34 14.17 41.09
C LEU A 1067 1.69 12.68 41.12
N SER A 1068 2.24 12.17 40.02
CA SER A 1068 2.90 10.85 40.01
C SER A 1068 4.29 10.91 40.62
N ALA A 1069 4.88 9.76 40.93
CA ALA A 1069 6.34 9.71 41.06
C ALA A 1069 6.99 10.05 39.69
N VAL A 1070 8.18 10.66 39.73
CA VAL A 1070 8.93 11.03 38.53
C VAL A 1070 9.19 9.78 37.68
N ASN A 1071 8.93 9.87 36.38
CA ASN A 1071 9.05 8.79 35.39
C ASN A 1071 8.21 7.53 35.69
N GLN A 1072 7.27 7.57 36.64
CA GLN A 1072 6.39 6.47 37.00
C GLN A 1072 4.93 6.77 36.65
N PHE A 1073 4.61 6.70 35.36
CA PHE A 1073 3.26 6.88 34.82
C PHE A 1073 3.13 6.16 33.47
N GLU A 1074 1.92 6.14 32.91
CA GLU A 1074 1.63 5.64 31.57
C GLU A 1074 1.25 6.77 30.61
N TRP A 1075 1.78 6.67 29.39
CA TRP A 1075 1.44 7.49 28.23
C TRP A 1075 0.24 6.90 27.48
N MET A 1076 -0.43 7.72 26.67
CA MET A 1076 -1.48 7.27 25.77
C MET A 1076 -1.08 7.43 24.29
N SER A 1077 -0.93 6.31 23.59
CA SER A 1077 -0.87 6.25 22.13
C SER A 1077 -2.24 6.00 21.52
N LEU A 1078 -2.66 6.88 20.61
CA LEU A 1078 -3.85 6.71 19.78
C LEU A 1078 -3.58 5.83 18.56
N ASN A 1079 -2.35 5.39 18.32
CA ASN A 1079 -2.03 4.49 17.21
C ASN A 1079 -2.38 3.05 17.58
N ASN A 1080 -3.59 2.61 17.22
CA ASN A 1080 -3.99 1.22 17.34
C ASN A 1080 -4.82 0.81 16.12
N PRO A 1081 -4.17 0.22 15.09
CA PRO A 1081 -4.83 -0.16 13.85
C PRO A 1081 -6.00 -1.13 14.01
N GLN A 1082 -5.90 -2.04 14.98
CA GLN A 1082 -6.94 -3.05 15.23
C GLN A 1082 -8.22 -2.42 15.78
N GLN A 1083 -8.05 -1.31 16.53
CA GLN A 1083 -9.14 -0.62 17.22
C GLN A 1083 -9.48 0.73 16.56
N VAL A 1084 -9.04 0.98 15.31
CA VAL A 1084 -9.28 2.25 14.61
C VAL A 1084 -10.76 2.67 14.68
N GLY A 1085 -11.00 3.93 15.06
CA GLY A 1085 -12.34 4.47 15.26
C GLY A 1085 -13.02 4.11 16.59
N GLN A 1086 -12.53 3.10 17.33
CA GLN A 1086 -13.06 2.76 18.65
C GLN A 1086 -12.67 3.80 19.68
N ARG A 1087 -13.56 4.02 20.67
CA ARG A 1087 -13.30 4.92 21.79
C ARG A 1087 -12.26 4.33 22.72
N VAL A 1088 -11.31 5.16 23.11
CA VAL A 1088 -10.24 4.72 24.00
C VAL A 1088 -10.76 4.56 25.42
N LYS A 1089 -10.45 3.43 26.08
CA LYS A 1089 -10.85 3.18 27.47
C LYS A 1089 -9.91 3.89 28.44
N ALA A 1090 -10.47 4.50 29.49
CA ALA A 1090 -9.70 5.26 30.47
C ALA A 1090 -8.89 4.34 31.41
N VAL A 1091 -9.45 3.18 31.75
CA VAL A 1091 -8.89 2.17 32.65
C VAL A 1091 -9.00 0.80 31.99
N ALA A 1092 -7.98 -0.05 32.16
CA ALA A 1092 -8.02 -1.41 31.66
C ALA A 1092 -9.19 -2.20 32.27
N GLY A 1093 -9.91 -2.97 31.46
CA GLY A 1093 -11.06 -3.76 31.91
C GLY A 1093 -12.34 -2.98 32.24
N SER A 1094 -12.36 -1.65 32.00
CA SER A 1094 -13.54 -0.80 32.20
C SER A 1094 -14.14 -0.35 30.87
N ASP A 1095 -15.46 -0.24 30.82
CA ASP A 1095 -16.19 0.33 29.69
C ASP A 1095 -16.13 1.86 29.62
N ALA A 1096 -15.64 2.53 30.67
CA ALA A 1096 -15.57 3.98 30.73
C ALA A 1096 -14.54 4.54 29.74
N ASN A 1097 -15.00 5.39 28.82
CA ASN A 1097 -14.16 5.99 27.80
C ASN A 1097 -13.32 7.14 28.38
N LEU A 1098 -12.08 7.29 27.90
CA LEU A 1098 -11.20 8.42 28.20
C LEU A 1098 -11.81 9.71 27.65
N CYS A 1099 -11.78 10.75 28.48
CA CYS A 1099 -12.23 12.08 28.13
C CYS A 1099 -11.28 13.16 28.63
N SER A 1100 -11.38 14.35 28.03
CA SER A 1100 -10.72 15.54 28.55
C SER A 1100 -11.56 16.78 28.33
N VAL A 1101 -11.34 17.79 29.17
CA VAL A 1101 -12.04 19.07 29.06
C VAL A 1101 -11.53 19.84 27.84
N THR A 1102 -12.45 20.44 27.10
CA THR A 1102 -12.19 21.29 25.92
C THR A 1102 -12.71 22.71 26.13
N ARG A 1103 -13.30 23.01 27.29
CA ARG A 1103 -13.82 24.33 27.65
C ARG A 1103 -12.69 25.26 28.08
N GLY A 1104 -12.60 26.43 27.47
CA GLY A 1104 -11.62 27.45 27.84
C GLY A 1104 -11.67 27.83 29.32
N GLY A 1105 -10.48 27.97 29.94
CA GLY A 1105 -10.31 28.25 31.37
C GLY A 1105 -10.30 27.02 32.28
N PHE A 1106 -10.58 25.83 31.75
CA PHE A 1106 -10.53 24.56 32.48
C PHE A 1106 -9.66 23.55 31.74
N TYR A 1107 -9.09 22.59 32.47
CA TYR A 1107 -8.29 21.51 31.91
C TYR A 1107 -8.39 20.23 32.74
N GLY A 1108 -7.78 19.17 32.24
CA GLY A 1108 -7.72 17.84 32.86
C GLY A 1108 -8.33 16.74 32.00
N ALA A 1109 -7.95 15.52 32.32
CA ALA A 1109 -8.47 14.28 31.75
C ALA A 1109 -9.20 13.46 32.81
N GLY A 1110 -10.00 12.49 32.36
CA GLY A 1110 -10.73 11.58 33.21
C GLY A 1110 -11.48 10.54 32.39
N PHE A 1111 -12.61 10.08 32.89
CA PHE A 1111 -13.44 9.07 32.24
C PHE A 1111 -14.91 9.49 32.16
N ILE A 1112 -15.61 8.95 31.16
CA ILE A 1112 -17.07 9.13 31.02
C ILE A 1112 -17.79 8.22 32.03
N ASN A 1113 -18.56 8.82 32.92
CA ASN A 1113 -19.40 8.08 33.87
C ASN A 1113 -20.75 7.67 33.26
N ALA A 1114 -21.57 6.92 34.01
CA ALA A 1114 -22.89 6.47 33.57
C ALA A 1114 -23.88 7.61 33.23
N GLY A 1115 -23.65 8.82 33.76
CA GLY A 1115 -24.42 10.02 33.44
C GLY A 1115 -23.93 10.77 32.19
N GLY A 1116 -22.94 10.23 31.47
CA GLY A 1116 -22.34 10.87 30.29
C GLY A 1116 -21.41 12.05 30.61
N GLN A 1117 -21.04 12.24 31.87
CA GLN A 1117 -20.18 13.34 32.33
C GLN A 1117 -18.72 12.90 32.28
N CYS A 1118 -17.82 13.83 31.94
CA CYS A 1118 -16.37 13.62 32.07
C CYS A 1118 -15.94 13.90 33.51
N THR A 1119 -15.43 12.89 34.22
CA THR A 1119 -15.16 12.97 35.66
C THR A 1119 -13.90 12.20 36.05
N GLN A 1120 -13.37 12.44 37.25
CA GLN A 1120 -12.31 11.64 37.85
C GLN A 1120 -12.82 10.79 39.03
N VAL A 1121 -11.93 9.97 39.60
CA VAL A 1121 -12.22 9.17 40.81
C VAL A 1121 -12.53 10.08 42.01
N ALA A 1122 -13.29 9.54 42.96
CA ALA A 1122 -13.67 10.28 44.16
C ALA A 1122 -12.42 10.74 44.94
N GLY A 1123 -12.41 12.00 45.37
CA GLY A 1123 -11.27 12.64 46.03
C GLY A 1123 -10.51 13.62 45.13
N ILE A 1124 -10.60 13.49 43.80
CA ILE A 1124 -10.03 14.48 42.87
C ILE A 1124 -10.92 15.72 42.79
N LYS A 1125 -10.33 16.89 43.04
CA LYS A 1125 -11.03 18.16 43.14
C LYS A 1125 -10.39 19.26 42.29
N TRP A 1126 -11.18 20.27 42.00
CA TRP A 1126 -10.68 21.58 41.57
C TRP A 1126 -10.25 22.41 42.77
N SER A 1127 -9.40 23.41 42.52
CA SER A 1127 -8.97 24.46 43.46
C SER A 1127 -10.13 25.17 44.18
N ASN A 1128 -11.34 25.11 43.63
CA ASN A 1128 -12.57 25.63 44.23
C ASN A 1128 -13.24 24.66 45.23
N GLY A 1129 -12.62 23.52 45.53
CA GLY A 1129 -13.09 22.51 46.47
C GLY A 1129 -14.17 21.56 45.94
N ASN A 1130 -14.62 21.73 44.71
CA ASN A 1130 -15.62 20.84 44.09
C ASN A 1130 -14.95 19.63 43.44
N HIS A 1131 -15.68 18.51 43.37
CA HIS A 1131 -15.22 17.33 42.63
C HIS A 1131 -15.00 17.65 41.14
N TRP A 1132 -13.95 17.09 40.54
CA TRP A 1132 -13.65 17.30 39.12
C TRP A 1132 -14.66 16.52 38.26
N THR A 1133 -15.71 17.21 37.81
CA THR A 1133 -16.78 16.67 36.95
C THR A 1133 -17.29 17.74 35.98
N PHE A 1134 -17.46 17.36 34.71
CA PHE A 1134 -17.97 18.23 33.66
C PHE A 1134 -19.10 17.54 32.89
N SER A 1135 -20.28 18.14 32.89
CA SER A 1135 -21.45 17.67 32.13
C SER A 1135 -21.45 18.10 30.66
N SER A 1136 -20.57 19.03 30.29
CA SER A 1136 -20.45 19.58 28.93
C SER A 1136 -19.06 20.19 28.73
N GLY A 1137 -18.70 20.48 27.47
CA GLY A 1137 -17.39 21.06 27.15
C GLY A 1137 -16.24 20.08 27.36
N HIS A 1138 -16.46 18.80 27.07
CA HIS A 1138 -15.45 17.75 27.07
C HIS A 1138 -15.49 16.97 25.75
N GLY A 1139 -14.35 16.39 25.38
CA GLY A 1139 -14.18 15.49 24.23
C GLY A 1139 -13.81 14.09 24.67
N GLN A 1140 -13.93 13.13 23.76
CA GLN A 1140 -13.47 11.74 23.94
C GLN A 1140 -12.43 11.40 22.88
N TYR A 1141 -11.54 10.48 23.22
CA TYR A 1141 -10.47 10.01 22.33
C TYR A 1141 -10.92 8.77 21.55
N SER A 1142 -10.39 8.62 20.34
CA SER A 1142 -10.56 7.40 19.53
C SER A 1142 -9.23 7.02 18.91
N TYR A 1143 -9.02 5.73 18.71
CA TYR A 1143 -7.83 5.25 18.00
C TYR A 1143 -7.85 5.68 16.53
N ARG A 1144 -6.66 5.91 15.98
CA ARG A 1144 -6.38 6.41 14.63
C ARG A 1144 -5.80 5.32 13.74
#